data_AF-A0A7Z0ETG1-F1
#
_entry.id   AF-A0A7Z0ETG1-F1
#
_cell.length_a   1.000
_cell.length_b   1.000
_cell.length_c   1.000
_cell.angle_alpha   90.00
_cell.angle_beta   90.00
_cell.angle_gamma   90.00
#
_symmetry.space_group_name_H-M   'P 1'
#
loop_
_entity.id
_entity.type
_entity.pdbx_description
1 polymer ?
#
loop_
_entity_poly.entity_id
_entity_poly.type
_entity_poly.pdbx_seq_one_letter_code
_entity_poly.pdbx_strand_id
1 'polypeptide(L)'
;MDEDLMSRMFRKGRWARPEAAESDTSESGERDSLDLGPPDRTPHRLPPETVMDHYTRLADIEREEGPDDPEALRIRDNLAMFLQLYFQVDPGSEAGRGMLRRATALLEENLTRRERVWGPDHQDTAQACRALASAYLLAGRARDAVPLFERALVVLERSLGADDRDTLAARHKTAEACRAAGRPDRAVELLEQTVEGAGRTLRAGDENRQEWAVDLLHAYTRCGRIAQAIAMCEELIAGFESLYGPDHLEVFQAVGYCAHLHRRASEYDRAMSRYRHALAGLKAILGPGHEETVTLSRDLALSCVDAGQPADALRVLEEVLPSAEQALGTGHPETTALREQLSALRARQGWDSDRPPRTMSRIVSVSEVSTLSGHTGFVRDTACTVLPDGRLLVATGGKDYTVRIWDGHTGTLLHTFPAAKYGWAPVAWAALPDSSLFLATSATESHRGLNGTSFRDIVRIRDGHTGDVRRGLTGHVGLVQALAWAVLPEGQLLLAVSGAHGSVDIWDGHTGALLRTLSGHSGQVHHLAWKVLRDGRSFLATVASDGALGIWDGHTGGLLHRLEVTFGNTWFVSVEWAALSDGRLLLAVGDSDGKVRVLDGRTARELHVLTAHTEGIEAVAWAVLPDERLLLATGSSDGTVRIWDGHTFTSLRSLSVLGGVNALDWALTLDGGLLLAVAGHNACIHEVHLAPVDT
;
A
#
# COMPACT_ATOMS: atom_id res chain seq x y z
N MET A 1 7.65 -5.39 -1.43
CA MET A 1 7.80 -6.86 -1.44
C MET A 1 7.87 -7.39 -2.88
N ASP A 2 6.91 -7.05 -3.77
CA ASP A 2 6.92 -7.50 -5.18
C ASP A 2 8.19 -7.14 -5.97
N GLU A 3 8.79 -5.96 -5.76
CA GLU A 3 9.99 -5.54 -6.52
C GLU A 3 11.30 -6.15 -5.98
N ASP A 4 11.34 -6.49 -4.69
CA ASP A 4 12.52 -7.04 -4.00
C ASP A 4 12.60 -8.57 -4.17
N LEU A 5 11.48 -9.27 -4.05
CA LEU A 5 11.38 -10.71 -4.37
C LEU A 5 11.77 -10.98 -5.82
N MET A 6 11.29 -10.15 -6.75
CA MET A 6 11.55 -10.30 -8.18
C MET A 6 12.94 -9.81 -8.62
N SER A 7 13.43 -8.72 -8.04
CA SER A 7 14.84 -8.31 -8.26
C SER A 7 15.80 -9.35 -7.68
N ARG A 8 15.45 -10.06 -6.61
CA ARG A 8 16.28 -11.17 -6.09
C ARG A 8 16.21 -12.40 -6.99
N MET A 9 15.04 -12.77 -7.48
CA MET A 9 14.83 -13.94 -8.35
C MET A 9 15.43 -13.78 -9.75
N PHE A 10 15.33 -12.61 -10.39
CA PHE A 10 15.71 -12.43 -11.81
C PHE A 10 16.96 -11.56 -12.03
N ARG A 11 17.46 -10.83 -11.02
CA ARG A 11 18.60 -9.88 -11.20
C ARG A 11 19.96 -10.44 -10.78
N LYS A 12 20.03 -11.60 -10.10
CA LYS A 12 21.30 -12.24 -9.69
C LYS A 12 21.94 -13.16 -10.73
N GLY A 13 21.23 -13.53 -11.79
CA GLY A 13 21.79 -14.26 -12.93
C GLY A 13 22.08 -13.35 -14.11
N ARG A 14 23.29 -12.79 -14.22
CA ARG A 14 23.83 -12.56 -15.57
C ARG A 14 24.04 -13.95 -16.16
N TRP A 15 23.14 -14.33 -17.06
CA TRP A 15 23.06 -15.62 -17.77
C TRP A 15 24.47 -16.18 -18.04
N ALA A 16 24.91 -17.08 -17.18
CA ALA A 16 26.21 -17.72 -17.35
C ALA A 16 26.07 -18.72 -18.50
N ARG A 17 26.86 -18.54 -19.57
CA ARG A 17 27.04 -19.59 -20.58
C ARG A 17 27.41 -20.90 -19.87
N PRO A 18 26.99 -22.07 -20.39
CA PRO A 18 27.67 -23.30 -20.06
C PRO A 18 29.11 -23.18 -20.57
N GLU A 19 30.10 -23.37 -19.69
CA GLU A 19 31.50 -23.55 -20.07
C GLU A 19 31.60 -24.84 -20.91
N ALA A 20 31.50 -24.70 -22.24
CA ALA A 20 31.88 -25.74 -23.17
C ALA A 20 33.40 -25.65 -23.39
N ALA A 21 34.09 -26.72 -23.05
CA ALA A 21 35.50 -26.93 -23.31
C ALA A 21 35.77 -27.02 -24.82
N GLU A 22 36.68 -26.19 -25.34
CA GLU A 22 37.35 -26.33 -26.65
C GLU A 22 38.63 -25.47 -26.57
N SER A 23 39.79 -26.03 -26.23
CA SER A 23 40.81 -26.58 -27.14
C SER A 23 41.36 -25.59 -28.18
N ASP A 24 42.63 -25.23 -27.99
CA ASP A 24 43.53 -24.62 -28.97
C ASP A 24 43.38 -25.23 -30.37
N THR A 25 43.22 -24.39 -31.40
CA THR A 25 44.08 -24.39 -32.61
C THR A 25 43.80 -23.20 -33.56
N SER A 26 44.84 -22.39 -33.77
CA SER A 26 45.32 -21.71 -35.00
C SER A 26 44.41 -20.82 -35.90
N GLU A 27 44.77 -19.53 -35.90
CA GLU A 27 45.11 -18.64 -37.04
C GLU A 27 44.24 -18.50 -38.30
N SER A 28 43.79 -17.24 -38.51
CA SER A 28 44.10 -16.33 -39.65
C SER A 28 42.90 -15.76 -40.42
N GLY A 29 42.88 -14.41 -40.52
CA GLY A 29 41.96 -13.66 -41.38
C GLY A 29 41.66 -12.24 -40.90
N GLU A 30 42.63 -11.33 -41.04
CA GLU A 30 42.52 -9.90 -40.74
C GLU A 30 41.30 -9.22 -41.38
N ARG A 31 40.52 -8.51 -40.56
CA ARG A 31 39.79 -7.28 -40.93
C ARG A 31 39.84 -6.31 -39.75
N ASP A 32 40.44 -5.15 -40.01
CA ASP A 32 40.50 -4.02 -39.07
C ASP A 32 39.08 -3.52 -38.75
N SER A 33 38.59 -3.92 -37.58
CA SER A 33 37.56 -3.23 -36.82
C SER A 33 38.04 -3.21 -35.37
N LEU A 34 38.17 -2.02 -34.78
CA LEU A 34 38.42 -1.84 -33.35
C LEU A 34 37.24 -2.45 -32.57
N ASP A 35 37.38 -3.73 -32.27
CA ASP A 35 36.47 -4.55 -31.49
C ASP A 35 36.67 -4.24 -30.00
N LEU A 36 35.81 -3.38 -29.45
CA LEU A 36 35.67 -3.23 -28.01
C LEU A 36 34.82 -4.42 -27.52
N GLY A 37 35.49 -5.52 -27.20
CA GLY A 37 34.89 -6.72 -26.62
C GLY A 37 34.08 -6.44 -25.33
N PRO A 38 33.30 -7.43 -24.85
CA PRO A 38 32.34 -7.24 -23.78
C PRO A 38 33.03 -6.86 -22.45
N PRO A 39 32.37 -6.08 -21.58
CA PRO A 39 32.97 -5.55 -20.38
C PRO A 39 33.15 -6.68 -19.35
N ASP A 40 34.38 -7.20 -19.25
CA ASP A 40 34.68 -8.20 -18.24
C ASP A 40 34.81 -7.58 -16.85
N ARG A 41 34.50 -8.43 -15.88
CA ARG A 41 34.13 -8.18 -14.48
C ARG A 41 35.24 -7.49 -13.67
N THR A 42 34.98 -6.26 -13.22
CA THR A 42 35.23 -5.70 -11.86
C THR A 42 35.21 -4.16 -11.91
N PRO A 43 34.40 -3.44 -11.10
CA PRO A 43 34.37 -1.98 -11.11
C PRO A 43 35.54 -1.44 -10.28
N HIS A 44 36.76 -1.59 -10.78
CA HIS A 44 37.88 -0.79 -10.31
C HIS A 44 37.72 0.64 -10.82
N ARG A 45 37.88 1.62 -9.92
CA ARG A 45 37.82 3.07 -10.17
C ARG A 45 38.39 3.41 -11.56
N LEU A 46 37.54 3.90 -12.47
CA LEU A 46 37.97 4.48 -13.74
C LEU A 46 39.05 5.54 -13.46
N PRO A 47 40.23 5.50 -14.13
CA PRO A 47 41.29 6.47 -13.88
C PRO A 47 40.80 7.88 -14.28
N PRO A 48 40.95 8.90 -13.42
CA PRO A 48 40.65 10.30 -13.74
C PRO A 48 41.34 10.80 -15.03
N GLU A 49 42.46 10.17 -15.39
CA GLU A 49 43.23 10.44 -16.61
C GLU A 49 42.39 10.28 -17.89
N THR A 50 41.48 9.29 -17.94
CA THR A 50 40.64 8.99 -19.11
C THR A 50 39.61 10.11 -19.39
N VAL A 51 39.03 10.69 -18.34
CA VAL A 51 38.04 11.78 -18.48
C VAL A 51 38.75 13.07 -18.90
N MET A 52 39.93 13.34 -18.34
CA MET A 52 40.74 14.50 -18.70
C MET A 52 41.27 14.40 -20.14
N ASP A 53 41.64 13.21 -20.61
CA ASP A 53 42.04 12.97 -21.99
C ASP A 53 40.89 13.26 -22.98
N HIS A 54 39.67 12.81 -22.67
CA HIS A 54 38.48 13.14 -23.47
C HIS A 54 38.16 14.64 -23.49
N TYR A 55 38.38 15.37 -22.38
CA TYR A 55 38.23 16.82 -22.35
C TYR A 55 39.27 17.53 -23.23
N THR A 56 40.54 17.12 -23.14
CA THR A 56 41.63 17.72 -23.94
C THR A 56 41.42 17.44 -25.42
N ARG A 57 41.12 16.19 -25.78
CA ARG A 57 40.86 15.77 -27.16
C ARG A 57 39.65 16.48 -27.75
N LEU A 58 38.58 16.68 -26.96
CA LEU A 58 37.43 17.46 -27.40
C LEU A 58 37.84 18.91 -27.70
N ALA A 59 38.59 19.55 -26.80
CA ALA A 59 39.01 20.94 -26.97
C ALA A 59 39.94 21.16 -28.17
N ASP A 60 40.75 20.16 -28.51
CA ASP A 60 41.64 20.22 -29.67
C ASP A 60 40.87 20.08 -30.98
N ILE A 61 39.94 19.11 -31.08
CA ILE A 61 39.10 18.94 -32.28
C ILE A 61 38.15 20.12 -32.47
N GLU A 62 37.55 20.64 -31.39
CA GLU A 62 36.72 21.86 -31.46
C GLU A 62 37.49 23.08 -31.99
N ARG A 63 38.81 23.13 -31.76
CA ARG A 63 39.69 24.21 -32.24
C ARG A 63 40.11 24.02 -33.69
N GLU A 64 40.36 22.79 -34.10
CA GLU A 64 40.89 22.44 -35.42
C GLU A 64 39.79 22.31 -36.48
N GLU A 65 38.71 21.59 -36.16
CA GLU A 65 37.66 21.21 -37.11
C GLU A 65 36.32 21.92 -36.81
N GLY A 66 36.19 22.45 -35.61
CA GLY A 66 35.03 23.21 -35.16
C GLY A 66 34.08 22.38 -34.30
N PRO A 67 33.20 23.05 -33.53
CA PRO A 67 32.41 22.37 -32.50
C PRO A 67 31.21 21.58 -33.03
N ASP A 68 30.88 21.72 -34.31
CA ASP A 68 29.82 20.98 -35.00
C ASP A 68 30.37 19.80 -35.82
N ASP A 69 31.69 19.51 -35.73
CA ASP A 69 32.31 18.35 -36.37
C ASP A 69 31.76 17.02 -35.82
N PRO A 70 31.48 16.00 -36.67
CA PRO A 70 30.99 14.69 -36.23
C PRO A 70 31.82 14.00 -35.15
N GLU A 71 33.15 14.09 -35.20
CA GLU A 71 34.04 13.49 -34.21
C GLU A 71 33.97 14.24 -32.88
N ALA A 72 33.86 15.58 -32.89
CA ALA A 72 33.60 16.37 -31.69
C ALA A 72 32.27 15.98 -31.02
N LEU A 73 31.22 15.79 -31.82
CA LEU A 73 29.90 15.36 -31.34
C LEU A 73 29.91 13.93 -30.78
N ARG A 74 30.74 13.03 -31.33
CA ARG A 74 30.93 11.67 -30.81
C ARG A 74 31.70 11.67 -29.49
N ILE A 75 32.75 12.48 -29.38
CA ILE A 75 33.56 12.58 -28.17
C ILE A 75 32.74 13.16 -27.00
N ARG A 76 31.87 14.15 -27.26
CA ARG A 76 30.95 14.68 -26.24
C ARG A 76 30.01 13.62 -25.67
N ASP A 77 29.47 12.72 -26.49
CA ASP A 77 28.63 11.61 -26.02
C ASP A 77 29.41 10.65 -25.12
N ASN A 78 30.62 10.28 -25.54
CA ASN A 78 31.49 9.41 -24.74
C ASN A 78 31.82 10.06 -23.40
N LEU A 79 32.17 11.35 -23.40
CA LEU A 79 32.45 12.11 -22.19
C LEU A 79 31.24 12.14 -21.24
N ALA A 80 30.04 12.39 -21.78
CA ALA A 80 28.81 12.37 -21.00
C ALA A 80 28.50 10.98 -20.42
N MET A 81 28.77 9.90 -21.17
CA MET A 81 28.64 8.52 -20.69
C MET A 81 29.60 8.25 -19.52
N PHE A 82 30.86 8.67 -19.60
CA PHE A 82 31.82 8.51 -18.49
C PHE A 82 31.38 9.26 -17.22
N LEU A 83 30.85 10.48 -17.37
CA LEU A 83 30.32 11.27 -16.25
C LEU A 83 29.10 10.61 -15.60
N GLN A 84 28.23 9.95 -16.39
CA GLN A 84 27.11 9.17 -15.88
C GLN A 84 27.55 7.91 -15.14
N LEU A 85 28.54 7.18 -15.67
CA LEU A 85 29.14 6.02 -14.98
C LEU A 85 29.72 6.42 -13.61
N TYR A 86 30.38 7.58 -13.54
CA TYR A 86 30.89 8.10 -12.27
C TYR A 86 29.76 8.34 -11.25
N PHE A 87 28.62 8.91 -11.69
CA PHE A 87 27.44 9.08 -10.84
C PHE A 87 26.89 7.73 -10.34
N GLN A 88 26.88 6.68 -11.16
CA GLN A 88 26.38 5.37 -10.74
C GLN A 88 27.23 4.70 -9.65
N VAL A 89 28.53 4.99 -9.60
CA VAL A 89 29.43 4.49 -8.55
C VAL A 89 29.19 5.18 -7.22
N ASP A 90 28.85 6.47 -7.24
CA ASP A 90 28.60 7.27 -6.03
C ASP A 90 27.44 8.26 -6.22
N PRO A 91 26.19 7.77 -6.27
CA PRO A 91 25.02 8.61 -6.52
C PRO A 91 24.66 9.51 -5.31
N GLY A 92 25.13 9.14 -4.12
CA GLY A 92 24.86 9.82 -2.86
C GLY A 92 25.70 11.08 -2.64
N SER A 93 26.86 11.22 -3.29
CA SER A 93 27.73 12.38 -3.09
C SER A 93 27.36 13.60 -3.93
N GLU A 94 27.75 14.77 -3.42
CA GLU A 94 27.62 16.03 -4.17
C GLU A 94 28.49 16.03 -5.43
N ALA A 95 29.65 15.36 -5.40
CA ALA A 95 30.51 15.16 -6.55
C ALA A 95 29.82 14.33 -7.64
N GLY A 96 29.18 13.21 -7.28
CA GLY A 96 28.40 12.39 -8.21
C GLY A 96 27.26 13.17 -8.86
N ARG A 97 26.47 13.90 -8.06
CA ARG A 97 25.41 14.80 -8.57
C ARG A 97 25.96 15.94 -9.43
N GLY A 98 27.16 16.43 -9.13
CA GLY A 98 27.88 17.41 -9.94
C GLY A 98 28.24 16.87 -11.33
N MET A 99 28.76 15.64 -11.40
CA MET A 99 29.10 14.98 -12.66
C MET A 99 27.86 14.71 -13.51
N LEU A 100 26.75 14.27 -12.89
CA LEU A 100 25.49 14.08 -13.61
C LEU A 100 24.98 15.39 -14.22
N ARG A 101 25.04 16.51 -13.48
CA ARG A 101 24.68 17.83 -14.01
C ARG A 101 25.54 18.23 -15.21
N ARG A 102 26.85 17.96 -15.17
CA ARG A 102 27.76 18.23 -16.30
C ARG A 102 27.45 17.34 -17.51
N ALA A 103 27.16 16.06 -17.28
CA ALA A 103 26.76 15.13 -18.35
C ALA A 103 25.50 15.60 -19.06
N THR A 104 24.47 16.00 -18.31
CA THR A 104 23.21 16.50 -18.84
C THR A 104 23.41 17.76 -19.68
N ALA A 105 24.19 18.73 -19.18
CA ALA A 105 24.47 19.97 -19.91
C ALA A 105 25.21 19.71 -21.24
N LEU A 106 26.20 18.80 -21.23
CA LEU A 106 26.91 18.39 -22.45
C LEU A 106 25.97 17.75 -23.48
N LEU A 107 25.02 16.91 -23.04
CA LEU A 107 24.07 16.24 -23.92
C LEU A 107 22.98 17.19 -24.46
N GLU A 108 22.53 18.17 -23.68
CA GLU A 108 21.62 19.23 -24.15
C GLU A 108 22.25 20.07 -25.26
N GLU A 109 23.53 20.45 -25.08
CA GLU A 109 24.28 21.16 -26.11
C GLU A 109 24.52 20.29 -27.34
N ASN A 110 24.93 19.04 -27.15
CA ASN A 110 25.20 18.09 -28.24
C ASN A 110 23.95 17.85 -29.09
N LEU A 111 22.77 17.63 -28.47
CA LEU A 111 21.52 17.46 -29.20
C LEU A 111 21.21 18.68 -30.07
N THR A 112 21.36 19.89 -29.53
CA THR A 112 21.14 21.13 -30.29
C THR A 112 22.08 21.24 -31.50
N ARG A 113 23.33 20.79 -31.35
CA ARG A 113 24.32 20.79 -32.44
C ARG A 113 23.97 19.75 -33.51
N ARG A 114 23.59 18.53 -33.12
CA ARG A 114 23.18 17.47 -34.05
C ARG A 114 21.94 17.84 -34.86
N GLU A 115 20.98 18.50 -34.23
CA GLU A 115 19.79 19.03 -34.93
C GLU A 115 20.18 20.06 -36.00
N ARG A 116 21.26 20.83 -35.83
CA ARG A 116 21.76 21.76 -36.86
C ARG A 116 22.50 21.05 -38.00
N VAL A 117 23.33 20.06 -37.68
CA VAL A 117 24.21 19.39 -38.65
C VAL A 117 23.44 18.38 -39.50
N TRP A 118 22.68 17.50 -38.85
CA TRP A 118 22.01 16.37 -39.49
C TRP A 118 20.50 16.51 -39.58
N GLY A 119 19.90 17.45 -38.84
CA GLY A 119 18.45 17.63 -38.75
C GLY A 119 17.79 16.74 -37.70
N PRO A 120 16.50 17.00 -37.40
CA PRO A 120 15.77 16.31 -36.32
C PRO A 120 15.41 14.85 -36.64
N ASP A 121 15.33 14.47 -37.92
CA ASP A 121 14.91 13.14 -38.38
C ASP A 121 16.11 12.19 -38.66
N HIS A 122 17.34 12.59 -38.32
CA HIS A 122 18.53 11.77 -38.54
C HIS A 122 18.76 10.75 -37.41
N GLN A 123 19.29 9.57 -37.75
CA GLN A 123 19.56 8.49 -36.80
C GLN A 123 20.54 8.93 -35.68
N ASP A 124 21.57 9.71 -36.00
CA ASP A 124 22.51 10.24 -34.99
C ASP A 124 21.85 11.25 -34.04
N THR A 125 20.85 12.00 -34.50
CA THR A 125 20.05 12.89 -33.66
C THR A 125 19.13 12.07 -32.75
N ALA A 126 18.55 10.98 -33.24
CA ALA A 126 17.78 10.03 -32.43
C ALA A 126 18.64 9.39 -31.33
N GLN A 127 19.89 9.04 -31.63
CA GLN A 127 20.82 8.50 -30.63
C GLN A 127 21.17 9.53 -29.54
N ALA A 128 21.37 10.80 -29.91
CA ALA A 128 21.56 11.88 -28.93
C ALA A 128 20.31 12.13 -28.06
N CYS A 129 19.11 12.06 -28.64
CA CYS A 129 17.86 12.10 -27.87
C CYS A 129 17.82 10.98 -26.82
N ARG A 130 18.19 9.74 -27.18
CA ARG A 130 18.24 8.60 -26.23
C ARG A 130 19.27 8.80 -25.12
N ALA A 131 20.45 9.33 -25.47
CA ALA A 131 21.51 9.61 -24.51
C ALA A 131 21.08 10.68 -23.50
N LEU A 132 20.49 11.80 -23.97
CA LEU A 132 19.97 12.85 -23.10
C LEU A 132 18.80 12.36 -22.23
N ALA A 133 17.87 11.60 -22.80
CA ALA A 133 16.75 11.04 -22.06
C ALA A 133 17.21 10.08 -20.95
N SER A 134 18.25 9.28 -21.20
CA SER A 134 18.86 8.41 -20.19
C SER A 134 19.48 9.22 -19.05
N ALA A 135 20.17 10.32 -19.36
CA ALA A 135 20.71 11.24 -18.34
C ALA A 135 19.60 11.89 -17.50
N TYR A 136 18.48 12.28 -18.12
CA TYR A 136 17.30 12.78 -17.40
C TYR A 136 16.68 11.73 -16.48
N LEU A 137 16.61 10.45 -16.88
CA LEU A 137 16.15 9.38 -15.98
C LEU A 137 17.06 9.22 -14.76
N LEU A 138 18.39 9.20 -14.95
CA LEU A 138 19.35 9.14 -13.84
C LEU A 138 19.21 10.35 -12.89
N ALA A 139 18.82 11.51 -13.42
CA ALA A 139 18.57 12.72 -12.65
C ALA A 139 17.18 12.76 -11.98
N GLY A 140 16.37 11.70 -12.12
CA GLY A 140 15.00 11.66 -11.61
C GLY A 140 13.99 12.51 -12.39
N ARG A 141 14.39 13.04 -13.56
CA ARG A 141 13.58 13.88 -14.45
C ARG A 141 12.83 13.05 -15.50
N ALA A 142 12.09 12.03 -15.05
CA ALA A 142 11.44 11.07 -15.97
C ALA A 142 10.42 11.72 -16.92
N ARG A 143 9.72 12.78 -16.49
CA ARG A 143 8.77 13.51 -17.35
C ARG A 143 9.45 14.21 -18.53
N ASP A 144 10.69 14.65 -18.37
CA ASP A 144 11.46 15.30 -19.43
C ASP A 144 12.11 14.27 -20.37
N ALA A 145 12.38 13.05 -19.88
CA ALA A 145 12.96 11.97 -20.65
C ALA A 145 11.99 11.35 -21.67
N VAL A 146 10.72 11.18 -21.29
CA VAL A 146 9.69 10.55 -22.15
C VAL A 146 9.59 11.17 -23.55
N PRO A 147 9.42 12.50 -23.73
CA PRO A 147 9.28 13.07 -25.07
C PRO A 147 10.54 12.90 -25.93
N LEU A 148 11.73 12.85 -25.33
CA LEU A 148 12.98 12.61 -26.06
C LEU A 148 13.08 11.15 -26.54
N PHE A 149 12.70 10.19 -25.68
CA PHE A 149 12.62 8.78 -26.08
C PHE A 149 11.56 8.53 -27.15
N GLU A 150 10.37 9.13 -27.03
CA GLU A 150 9.30 9.03 -28.03
C GLU A 150 9.75 9.62 -29.39
N ARG A 151 10.45 10.77 -29.38
CA ARG A 151 11.05 11.35 -30.60
C ARG A 151 12.06 10.40 -31.26
N ALA A 152 12.98 9.85 -30.46
CA ALA A 152 13.98 8.92 -30.98
C ALA A 152 13.35 7.64 -31.55
N LEU A 153 12.33 7.11 -30.87
CA LEU A 153 11.62 5.91 -31.30
C LEU A 153 10.96 6.10 -32.68
N VAL A 154 10.32 7.25 -32.93
CA VAL A 154 9.70 7.55 -34.23
C VAL A 154 10.72 7.56 -35.36
N VAL A 155 11.92 8.09 -35.12
CA VAL A 155 13.00 8.10 -36.14
C VAL A 155 13.49 6.69 -36.41
N LEU A 156 13.77 5.90 -35.37
CA LEU A 156 14.25 4.52 -35.50
C LEU A 156 13.22 3.59 -36.16
N GLU A 157 11.93 3.73 -35.84
CA GLU A 157 10.85 2.99 -36.50
C GLU A 157 10.78 3.27 -38.00
N ARG A 158 11.07 4.52 -38.43
CA ARG A 158 11.09 4.89 -39.84
C ARG A 158 12.35 4.41 -40.56
N SER A 159 13.51 4.46 -39.90
CA SER A 159 14.81 4.18 -40.55
C SER A 159 15.18 2.70 -40.53
N LEU A 160 14.97 2.01 -39.40
CA LEU A 160 15.35 0.61 -39.20
C LEU A 160 14.15 -0.34 -39.27
N GLY A 161 12.93 0.19 -39.06
CA GLY A 161 11.70 -0.59 -39.01
C GLY A 161 11.27 -0.88 -37.57
N ALA A 162 9.99 -1.22 -37.39
CA ALA A 162 9.35 -1.37 -36.08
C ALA A 162 9.84 -2.57 -35.25
N ASP A 163 10.33 -3.62 -35.93
CA ASP A 163 10.77 -4.89 -35.33
C ASP A 163 12.29 -5.06 -35.32
N ASP A 164 13.04 -4.02 -35.74
CA ASP A 164 14.50 -4.01 -35.64
C ASP A 164 14.96 -4.04 -34.17
N ARG A 165 16.10 -4.70 -33.91
CA ARG A 165 16.61 -4.92 -32.55
C ARG A 165 16.85 -3.60 -31.80
N ASP A 166 17.36 -2.58 -32.48
CA ASP A 166 17.64 -1.27 -31.86
C ASP A 166 16.36 -0.46 -31.63
N THR A 167 15.37 -0.60 -32.52
CA THR A 167 14.03 -0.01 -32.34
C THR A 167 13.32 -0.65 -31.15
N LEU A 168 13.37 -1.98 -31.02
CA LEU A 168 12.78 -2.69 -29.88
C LEU A 168 13.45 -2.28 -28.55
N ALA A 169 14.78 -2.16 -28.53
CA ALA A 169 15.50 -1.67 -27.36
C ALA A 169 15.15 -0.21 -27.01
N ALA A 170 14.96 0.66 -28.02
CA ALA A 170 14.51 2.02 -27.80
C ALA A 170 13.06 2.07 -27.25
N ARG A 171 12.17 1.20 -27.74
CA ARG A 171 10.79 1.08 -27.26
C ARG A 171 10.74 0.62 -25.80
N HIS A 172 11.53 -0.39 -25.44
CA HIS A 172 11.70 -0.84 -24.04
C HIS A 172 12.16 0.29 -23.12
N LYS A 173 13.21 1.04 -23.50
CA LYS A 173 13.68 2.21 -22.72
C LYS A 173 12.64 3.33 -22.61
N THR A 174 11.83 3.52 -23.66
CA THR A 174 10.69 4.45 -23.60
C THR A 174 9.65 3.98 -22.58
N ALA A 175 9.39 2.67 -22.50
CA ALA A 175 8.49 2.10 -21.50
C ALA A 175 9.03 2.27 -20.07
N GLU A 176 10.33 2.03 -19.84
CA GLU A 176 10.99 2.31 -18.55
C GLU A 176 10.80 3.76 -18.13
N ALA A 177 10.99 4.71 -19.05
CA ALA A 177 10.79 6.13 -18.81
C ALA A 177 9.33 6.47 -18.49
N CYS A 178 8.37 5.92 -19.24
CA CYS A 178 6.94 6.07 -18.97
C CYS A 178 6.58 5.57 -17.57
N ARG A 179 7.12 4.41 -17.16
CA ARG A 179 6.91 3.87 -15.82
C ARG A 179 7.46 4.82 -14.74
N ALA A 180 8.69 5.30 -14.89
CA ALA A 180 9.30 6.25 -13.96
C ALA A 180 8.57 7.60 -13.90
N ALA A 181 7.91 8.01 -14.98
CA ALA A 181 7.10 9.22 -15.07
C ALA A 181 5.68 9.07 -14.48
N GLY A 182 5.30 7.87 -14.02
CA GLY A 182 3.95 7.59 -13.50
C GLY A 182 2.89 7.37 -14.59
N ARG A 183 3.29 6.90 -15.77
CA ARG A 183 2.40 6.54 -16.90
C ARG A 183 2.39 5.02 -17.14
N PRO A 184 1.80 4.20 -16.23
CA PRO A 184 1.90 2.74 -16.29
C PRO A 184 1.22 2.12 -17.51
N ASP A 185 0.04 2.61 -17.94
CA ASP A 185 -0.66 2.04 -19.09
C ASP A 185 0.11 2.20 -20.40
N ARG A 186 0.75 3.36 -20.59
CA ARG A 186 1.60 3.60 -21.76
C ARG A 186 2.85 2.71 -21.74
N ALA A 187 3.41 2.47 -20.55
CA ALA A 187 4.54 1.55 -20.42
C ALA A 187 4.14 0.10 -20.78
N VAL A 188 2.96 -0.36 -20.35
CA VAL A 188 2.45 -1.69 -20.72
C VAL A 188 2.26 -1.81 -22.22
N GLU A 189 1.61 -0.84 -22.87
CA GLU A 189 1.39 -0.85 -24.33
C GLU A 189 2.72 -0.94 -25.11
N LEU A 190 3.73 -0.16 -24.71
CA LEU A 190 5.04 -0.18 -25.35
C LEU A 190 5.78 -1.51 -25.11
N LEU A 191 5.63 -2.12 -23.93
CA LEU A 191 6.22 -3.43 -23.62
C LEU A 191 5.52 -4.56 -24.37
N GLU A 192 4.19 -4.53 -24.52
CA GLU A 192 3.42 -5.48 -25.34
C GLU A 192 3.94 -5.47 -26.79
N GLN A 193 4.07 -4.28 -27.39
CA GLN A 193 4.62 -4.11 -28.73
C GLN A 193 6.08 -4.58 -28.85
N THR A 194 6.87 -4.37 -27.79
CA THR A 194 8.28 -4.79 -27.76
C THR A 194 8.40 -6.32 -27.71
N VAL A 195 7.64 -6.99 -26.85
CA VAL A 195 7.65 -8.46 -26.71
C VAL A 195 7.07 -9.12 -27.96
N GLU A 196 6.00 -8.56 -28.54
CA GLU A 196 5.42 -9.06 -29.79
C GLU A 196 6.40 -8.93 -30.97
N GLY A 197 7.07 -7.77 -31.12
CA GLY A 197 8.10 -7.57 -32.14
C GLY A 197 9.29 -8.50 -31.95
N ALA A 198 9.81 -8.61 -30.72
CA ALA A 198 10.86 -9.55 -30.36
C ALA A 198 10.46 -11.01 -30.63
N GLY A 199 9.18 -11.35 -30.43
CA GLY A 199 8.61 -12.65 -30.74
C GLY A 199 8.75 -13.04 -32.21
N ARG A 200 8.63 -12.05 -33.11
CA ARG A 200 8.70 -12.20 -34.57
C ARG A 200 10.12 -12.23 -35.12
N THR A 201 11.06 -11.50 -34.52
CA THR A 201 12.41 -11.32 -35.09
C THR A 201 13.54 -11.97 -34.30
N LEU A 202 13.41 -12.13 -32.98
CA LEU A 202 14.47 -12.69 -32.13
C LEU A 202 14.24 -14.18 -31.86
N ARG A 203 15.35 -14.93 -31.75
CA ARG A 203 15.31 -16.35 -31.38
C ARG A 203 14.74 -16.52 -29.96
N ALA A 204 14.12 -17.65 -29.67
CA ALA A 204 13.50 -17.91 -28.37
C ALA A 204 14.48 -17.80 -27.18
N GLY A 205 15.77 -18.12 -27.39
CA GLY A 205 16.83 -17.99 -26.39
C GLY A 205 17.60 -16.66 -26.43
N ASP A 206 17.12 -15.62 -27.13
CA ASP A 206 17.76 -14.30 -27.07
C ASP A 206 17.53 -13.67 -25.68
N GLU A 207 18.60 -13.23 -25.03
CA GLU A 207 18.56 -12.64 -23.69
C GLU A 207 17.60 -11.44 -23.62
N ASN A 208 17.59 -10.59 -24.66
CA ASN A 208 16.72 -9.40 -24.69
C ASN A 208 15.24 -9.81 -24.76
N ARG A 209 14.91 -10.86 -25.50
CA ARG A 209 13.53 -11.36 -25.61
C ARG A 209 13.00 -11.82 -24.26
N GLN A 210 13.85 -12.46 -23.45
CA GLN A 210 13.49 -12.92 -22.11
C GLN A 210 13.40 -11.76 -21.12
N GLU A 211 14.37 -10.85 -21.12
CA GLU A 211 14.37 -9.67 -20.25
C GLU A 211 13.11 -8.82 -20.48
N TRP A 212 12.76 -8.53 -21.73
CA TRP A 212 11.59 -7.73 -22.06
C TRP A 212 10.27 -8.41 -21.69
N ALA A 213 10.19 -9.74 -21.80
CA ALA A 213 9.02 -10.51 -21.38
C ALA A 213 8.84 -10.50 -19.85
N VAL A 214 9.94 -10.60 -19.09
CA VAL A 214 9.94 -10.44 -17.63
C VAL A 214 9.51 -9.02 -17.22
N ASP A 215 9.97 -7.99 -17.94
CA ASP A 215 9.56 -6.62 -17.66
C ASP A 215 8.09 -6.33 -18.02
N LEU A 216 7.55 -6.95 -19.07
CA LEU A 216 6.12 -6.91 -19.36
C LEU A 216 5.31 -7.60 -18.27
N LEU A 217 5.76 -8.77 -17.81
CA LEU A 217 5.16 -9.47 -16.68
C LEU A 217 5.14 -8.58 -15.42
N HIS A 218 6.23 -7.87 -15.12
CA HIS A 218 6.29 -6.90 -14.03
C HIS A 218 5.27 -5.77 -14.20
N ALA A 219 5.12 -5.27 -15.42
CA ALA A 219 4.19 -4.20 -15.73
C ALA A 219 2.74 -4.66 -15.53
N TYR A 220 2.37 -5.87 -15.97
CA TYR A 220 1.05 -6.45 -15.74
C TYR A 220 0.74 -6.61 -14.24
N THR A 221 1.67 -7.19 -13.47
CA THR A 221 1.48 -7.42 -12.03
C THR A 221 1.26 -6.12 -11.25
N ARG A 222 1.99 -5.06 -11.62
CA ARG A 222 1.83 -3.73 -11.00
C ARG A 222 0.53 -3.02 -11.37
N CYS A 223 0.08 -3.19 -12.61
CA CYS A 223 -1.19 -2.61 -13.07
C CYS A 223 -2.42 -3.39 -12.59
N GLY A 224 -2.25 -4.46 -11.80
CA GLY A 224 -3.34 -5.32 -11.35
C GLY A 224 -3.94 -6.20 -12.46
N ARG A 225 -3.27 -6.32 -13.60
CA ARG A 225 -3.68 -7.16 -14.75
C ARG A 225 -3.29 -8.63 -14.51
N ILE A 226 -3.80 -9.22 -13.43
CA ILE A 226 -3.34 -10.52 -12.89
C ILE A 226 -3.54 -11.67 -13.88
N ALA A 227 -4.65 -11.71 -14.62
CA ALA A 227 -4.89 -12.76 -15.61
C ALA A 227 -3.87 -12.74 -16.75
N GLN A 228 -3.50 -11.55 -17.25
CA GLN A 228 -2.48 -11.39 -18.28
C GLN A 228 -1.08 -11.75 -17.74
N ALA A 229 -0.80 -11.38 -16.49
CA ALA A 229 0.43 -11.79 -15.81
C ALA A 229 0.55 -13.31 -15.68
N ILE A 230 -0.52 -14.02 -15.29
CA ILE A 230 -0.53 -15.48 -15.20
C ILE A 230 -0.25 -16.11 -16.57
N ALA A 231 -0.97 -15.69 -17.61
CA ALA A 231 -0.78 -16.22 -18.96
C ALA A 231 0.67 -16.03 -19.45
N MET A 232 1.24 -14.84 -19.27
CA MET A 232 2.62 -14.56 -19.63
C MET A 232 3.63 -15.37 -18.79
N CYS A 233 3.36 -15.56 -17.51
CA CYS A 233 4.22 -16.35 -16.63
C CYS A 233 4.27 -17.83 -17.06
N GLU A 234 3.14 -18.41 -17.48
CA GLU A 234 3.07 -19.78 -18.01
C GLU A 234 3.87 -19.93 -19.33
N GLU A 235 3.78 -18.94 -20.22
CA GLU A 235 4.59 -18.92 -21.45
C GLU A 235 6.09 -18.83 -21.15
N LEU A 236 6.48 -18.03 -20.15
CA LEU A 236 7.87 -17.94 -19.68
C LEU A 236 8.37 -19.25 -19.08
N ILE A 237 7.56 -19.93 -18.27
CA ILE A 237 7.89 -21.24 -17.72
C ILE A 237 8.15 -22.24 -18.86
N ALA A 238 7.24 -22.35 -19.82
CA ALA A 238 7.40 -23.24 -20.97
C ALA A 238 8.65 -22.88 -21.81
N GLY A 239 8.94 -21.60 -21.95
CA GLY A 239 10.16 -21.10 -22.60
C GLY A 239 11.43 -21.53 -21.87
N PHE A 240 11.48 -21.36 -20.54
CA PHE A 240 12.62 -21.77 -19.71
C PHE A 240 12.80 -23.28 -19.66
N GLU A 241 11.71 -24.05 -19.58
CA GLU A 241 11.75 -25.51 -19.66
C GLU A 241 12.35 -25.98 -20.99
N SER A 242 11.99 -25.33 -22.10
CA SER A 242 12.54 -25.67 -23.42
C SER A 242 14.01 -25.27 -23.58
N LEU A 243 14.47 -24.20 -22.91
CA LEU A 243 15.84 -23.69 -23.04
C LEU A 243 16.82 -24.41 -22.12
N TYR A 244 16.42 -24.63 -20.86
CA TYR A 244 17.30 -25.08 -19.79
C TYR A 244 16.94 -26.47 -19.25
N GLY A 245 15.76 -26.99 -19.61
CA GLY A 245 15.20 -28.22 -19.05
C GLY A 245 14.29 -27.96 -17.84
N PRO A 246 13.40 -28.91 -17.51
CA PRO A 246 12.38 -28.73 -16.47
C PRO A 246 12.92 -28.64 -15.05
N ASP A 247 14.12 -29.18 -14.80
CA ASP A 247 14.75 -29.20 -13.47
C ASP A 247 15.71 -28.01 -13.24
N HIS A 248 15.65 -26.97 -14.09
CA HIS A 248 16.53 -25.82 -13.96
C HIS A 248 16.02 -24.81 -12.91
N LEU A 249 16.95 -24.09 -12.27
CA LEU A 249 16.65 -23.14 -11.19
C LEU A 249 15.61 -22.08 -11.60
N GLU A 250 15.79 -21.51 -12.79
CA GLU A 250 14.96 -20.46 -13.39
C GLU A 250 13.53 -20.93 -13.64
N VAL A 251 13.33 -22.21 -13.96
CA VAL A 251 11.99 -22.80 -14.09
C VAL A 251 11.30 -22.80 -12.73
N PHE A 252 11.97 -23.25 -11.67
CA PHE A 252 11.37 -23.26 -10.34
C PHE A 252 11.12 -21.86 -9.78
N GLN A 253 11.99 -20.89 -10.09
CA GLN A 253 11.77 -19.49 -9.74
C GLN A 253 10.55 -18.91 -10.48
N ALA A 254 10.39 -19.20 -11.77
CA ALA A 254 9.23 -18.79 -12.56
C ALA A 254 7.93 -19.47 -12.08
N VAL A 255 7.97 -20.77 -11.77
CA VAL A 255 6.83 -21.50 -11.16
C VAL A 255 6.44 -20.91 -9.81
N GLY A 256 7.42 -20.56 -8.96
CA GLY A 256 7.21 -19.91 -7.67
C GLY A 256 6.54 -18.54 -7.83
N TYR A 257 6.94 -17.77 -8.84
CA TYR A 257 6.27 -16.52 -9.16
C TYR A 257 4.83 -16.72 -9.66
N CYS A 258 4.62 -17.69 -10.54
CA CYS A 258 3.28 -18.03 -11.02
C CYS A 258 2.35 -18.43 -9.87
N ALA A 259 2.89 -19.15 -8.87
CA ALA A 259 2.17 -19.48 -7.64
C ALA A 259 1.72 -18.22 -6.88
N HIS A 260 2.60 -17.22 -6.77
CA HIS A 260 2.27 -15.93 -6.17
C HIS A 260 1.15 -15.20 -6.93
N LEU A 261 1.19 -15.21 -8.27
CA LEU A 261 0.12 -14.62 -9.08
C LEU A 261 -1.22 -15.34 -8.89
N HIS A 262 -1.23 -16.67 -8.82
CA HIS A 262 -2.43 -17.43 -8.49
C HIS A 262 -2.98 -17.11 -7.09
N ARG A 263 -2.11 -16.90 -6.09
CA ARG A 263 -2.54 -16.46 -4.75
C ARG A 263 -3.19 -15.08 -4.79
N ARG A 264 -2.64 -14.15 -5.58
CA ARG A 264 -3.23 -12.81 -5.81
C ARG A 264 -4.56 -12.87 -6.57
N ALA A 265 -4.76 -13.88 -7.41
CA ALA A 265 -6.03 -14.16 -8.07
C ALA A 265 -7.04 -14.93 -7.19
N SER A 266 -6.71 -15.19 -5.91
CA SER A 266 -7.48 -16.03 -4.99
C SER A 266 -7.68 -17.48 -5.45
N GLU A 267 -6.82 -17.98 -6.34
CA GLU A 267 -6.78 -19.37 -6.80
C GLU A 267 -5.86 -20.21 -5.89
N TYR A 268 -6.22 -20.33 -4.60
CA TYR A 268 -5.30 -20.84 -3.57
C TYR A 268 -4.84 -22.28 -3.78
N ASP A 269 -5.70 -23.18 -4.27
CA ASP A 269 -5.32 -24.57 -4.54
C ASP A 269 -4.22 -24.66 -5.61
N ARG A 270 -4.35 -23.87 -6.68
CA ARG A 270 -3.36 -23.79 -7.77
C ARG A 270 -2.07 -23.15 -7.29
N ALA A 271 -2.17 -22.11 -6.46
CA ALA A 271 -1.02 -21.47 -5.84
C ALA A 271 -0.24 -22.47 -4.96
N MET A 272 -0.92 -23.15 -4.05
CA MET A 272 -0.31 -24.14 -3.14
C MET A 272 0.34 -25.30 -3.90
N SER A 273 -0.31 -25.81 -4.97
CA SER A 273 0.27 -26.86 -5.82
C SER A 273 1.58 -26.40 -6.47
N ARG A 274 1.60 -25.19 -7.07
CA ARG A 274 2.80 -24.65 -7.71
C ARG A 274 3.90 -24.30 -6.72
N TYR A 275 3.56 -23.72 -5.57
CA TYR A 275 4.51 -23.48 -4.49
C TYR A 275 5.19 -24.77 -4.03
N ARG A 276 4.43 -25.85 -3.83
CA ARG A 276 5.01 -27.16 -3.46
C ARG A 276 5.92 -27.71 -4.55
N HIS A 277 5.55 -27.58 -5.83
CA HIS A 277 6.38 -28.00 -6.95
C HIS A 277 7.71 -27.23 -7.01
N ALA A 278 7.65 -25.90 -6.99
CA ALA A 278 8.83 -25.04 -6.97
C ALA A 278 9.71 -25.28 -5.73
N LEU A 279 9.11 -25.46 -4.55
CA LEU A 279 9.85 -25.76 -3.33
C LEU A 279 10.60 -27.10 -3.40
N ALA A 280 10.02 -28.13 -4.02
CA ALA A 280 10.70 -29.40 -4.17
C ALA A 280 11.98 -29.26 -5.01
N GLY A 281 11.90 -28.52 -6.13
CA GLY A 281 13.04 -28.21 -6.98
C GLY A 281 14.09 -27.34 -6.31
N LEU A 282 13.68 -26.22 -5.70
CA LEU A 282 14.60 -25.32 -5.00
C LEU A 282 15.29 -25.99 -3.81
N LYS A 283 14.59 -26.84 -3.04
CA LYS A 283 15.20 -27.64 -1.97
C LYS A 283 16.28 -28.59 -2.50
N ALA A 284 16.10 -29.15 -3.69
CA ALA A 284 17.07 -30.05 -4.30
C ALA A 284 18.31 -29.31 -4.84
N ILE A 285 18.13 -28.13 -5.43
CA ILE A 285 19.23 -27.35 -6.06
C ILE A 285 19.99 -26.50 -5.05
N LEU A 286 19.27 -25.69 -4.26
CA LEU A 286 19.84 -24.68 -3.36
C LEU A 286 19.92 -25.15 -1.90
N GLY A 287 19.15 -26.19 -1.55
CA GLY A 287 19.02 -26.68 -0.19
C GLY A 287 17.85 -26.05 0.59
N PRO A 288 17.45 -26.68 1.70
CA PRO A 288 16.27 -26.29 2.48
C PRO A 288 16.42 -24.98 3.26
N GLY A 289 17.65 -24.58 3.59
CA GLY A 289 17.94 -23.34 4.35
C GLY A 289 18.29 -22.14 3.48
N HIS A 290 18.31 -22.28 2.15
CA HIS A 290 18.61 -21.16 1.26
C HIS A 290 17.53 -20.07 1.37
N GLU A 291 17.95 -18.80 1.27
CA GLU A 291 17.09 -17.62 1.40
C GLU A 291 15.81 -17.74 0.54
N GLU A 292 15.96 -18.09 -0.74
CA GLU A 292 14.83 -18.27 -1.66
C GLU A 292 13.88 -19.41 -1.25
N THR A 293 14.42 -20.54 -0.79
CA THR A 293 13.62 -21.68 -0.31
C THR A 293 12.81 -21.30 0.92
N VAL A 294 13.42 -20.52 1.82
CA VAL A 294 12.79 -19.98 3.03
C VAL A 294 11.66 -19.02 2.68
N THR A 295 11.91 -18.06 1.79
CA THR A 295 10.90 -17.10 1.35
C THR A 295 9.74 -17.78 0.66
N LEU A 296 10.00 -18.74 -0.23
CA LEU A 296 8.94 -19.46 -0.93
C LEU A 296 8.11 -20.35 0.02
N SER A 297 8.74 -20.89 1.07
CA SER A 297 8.04 -21.66 2.12
C SER A 297 7.12 -20.77 2.96
N ARG A 298 7.56 -19.55 3.26
CA ARG A 298 6.74 -18.53 3.92
C ARG A 298 5.52 -18.16 3.06
N ASP A 299 5.73 -17.97 1.76
CA ASP A 299 4.65 -17.63 0.83
C ASP A 299 3.64 -18.79 0.64
N LEU A 300 4.11 -20.04 0.68
CA LEU A 300 3.23 -21.21 0.79
C LEU A 300 2.41 -21.18 2.09
N ALA A 301 3.05 -20.91 3.24
CA ALA A 301 2.34 -20.83 4.51
C ALA A 301 1.28 -19.72 4.51
N LEU A 302 1.58 -18.55 3.94
CA LEU A 302 0.60 -17.48 3.73
C LEU A 302 -0.56 -17.92 2.84
N SER A 303 -0.29 -18.68 1.77
CA SER A 303 -1.33 -19.25 0.90
C SER A 303 -2.24 -20.23 1.66
N CYS A 304 -1.67 -21.09 2.51
CA CYS A 304 -2.43 -21.97 3.38
C CYS A 304 -3.35 -21.18 4.33
N VAL A 305 -2.88 -20.06 4.89
CA VAL A 305 -3.70 -19.19 5.75
C VAL A 305 -4.83 -18.54 4.96
N ASP A 306 -4.54 -17.99 3.79
CA ASP A 306 -5.55 -17.36 2.93
C ASP A 306 -6.60 -18.39 2.44
N ALA A 307 -6.22 -19.66 2.27
CA ALA A 307 -7.11 -20.79 1.96
C ALA A 307 -7.91 -21.31 3.17
N GLY A 308 -7.74 -20.75 4.37
CA GLY A 308 -8.41 -21.22 5.59
C GLY A 308 -7.82 -22.52 6.18
N GLN A 309 -6.57 -22.86 5.85
CA GLN A 309 -5.84 -24.05 6.32
C GLN A 309 -4.63 -23.69 7.22
N PRO A 310 -4.86 -23.09 8.42
CA PRO A 310 -3.77 -22.63 9.29
C PRO A 310 -2.92 -23.78 9.88
N ALA A 311 -3.46 -24.99 10.00
CA ALA A 311 -2.71 -26.16 10.44
C ALA A 311 -1.62 -26.58 9.44
N ASP A 312 -1.92 -26.51 8.15
CA ASP A 312 -0.92 -26.76 7.09
C ASP A 312 0.12 -25.63 7.03
N ALA A 313 -0.29 -24.39 7.27
CA ALA A 313 0.65 -23.26 7.39
C ALA A 313 1.65 -23.48 8.54
N LEU A 314 1.17 -23.89 9.71
CA LEU A 314 2.02 -24.21 10.87
C LEU A 314 3.04 -25.30 10.53
N ARG A 315 2.58 -26.41 9.94
CA ARG A 315 3.44 -27.52 9.57
C ARG A 315 4.56 -27.10 8.62
N VAL A 316 4.25 -26.27 7.61
CA VAL A 316 5.24 -25.75 6.65
C VAL A 316 6.29 -24.88 7.36
N LEU A 317 5.87 -23.97 8.24
CA LEU A 317 6.80 -23.09 8.97
C LEU A 317 7.68 -23.87 9.97
N GLU A 318 7.10 -24.85 10.68
CA GLU A 318 7.85 -25.71 11.61
C GLU A 318 8.89 -26.58 10.93
N GLU A 319 8.62 -27.05 9.71
CA GLU A 319 9.57 -27.84 8.91
C GLU A 319 10.79 -27.00 8.49
N VAL A 320 10.58 -25.73 8.11
CA VAL A 320 11.60 -24.90 7.46
C VAL A 320 12.44 -24.09 8.46
N LEU A 321 11.86 -23.70 9.60
CA LEU A 321 12.52 -22.87 10.60
C LEU A 321 13.89 -23.41 11.07
N PRO A 322 14.08 -24.70 11.38
CA PRO A 322 15.39 -25.21 11.79
C PRO A 322 16.46 -25.05 10.71
N SER A 323 16.08 -25.28 9.45
CA SER A 323 17.00 -25.13 8.30
C SER A 323 17.34 -23.66 8.06
N ALA A 324 16.38 -22.75 8.23
CA ALA A 324 16.59 -21.31 8.12
C ALA A 324 17.51 -20.78 9.23
N GLU A 325 17.30 -21.21 10.48
CA GLU A 325 18.15 -20.82 11.62
C GLU A 325 19.59 -21.32 11.48
N GLN A 326 19.76 -22.53 10.96
CA GLN A 326 21.08 -23.10 10.72
C GLN A 326 21.84 -22.41 9.57
N ALA A 327 21.16 -22.10 8.46
CA ALA A 327 21.81 -21.60 7.24
C ALA A 327 21.95 -20.06 7.20
N LEU A 328 20.90 -19.33 7.60
CA LEU A 328 20.85 -17.86 7.53
C LEU A 328 21.13 -17.18 8.87
N GLY A 329 21.01 -17.93 9.97
CA GLY A 329 21.12 -17.41 11.32
C GLY A 329 19.78 -16.90 11.88
N THR A 330 19.71 -16.78 13.20
CA THR A 330 18.47 -16.44 13.93
C THR A 330 18.00 -15.00 13.75
N GLY A 331 18.92 -14.09 13.39
CA GLY A 331 18.67 -12.66 13.17
C GLY A 331 18.48 -12.26 11.70
N HIS A 332 18.52 -13.20 10.76
CA HIS A 332 18.24 -12.91 9.36
C HIS A 332 16.77 -12.44 9.19
N PRO A 333 16.47 -11.44 8.34
CA PRO A 333 15.11 -10.92 8.17
C PRO A 333 14.08 -12.00 7.87
N GLU A 334 14.43 -12.95 6.99
CA GLU A 334 13.53 -14.05 6.61
C GLU A 334 13.31 -15.05 7.76
N THR A 335 14.34 -15.39 8.53
CA THR A 335 14.22 -16.28 9.70
C THR A 335 13.38 -15.63 10.81
N THR A 336 13.54 -14.32 11.02
CA THR A 336 12.72 -13.55 11.96
C THR A 336 11.26 -13.51 11.52
N ALA A 337 11.00 -13.23 10.23
CA ALA A 337 9.65 -13.23 9.67
C ALA A 337 8.95 -14.61 9.79
N LEU A 338 9.67 -15.71 9.56
CA LEU A 338 9.15 -17.07 9.80
C LEU A 338 8.74 -17.25 11.26
N ARG A 339 9.58 -16.83 12.21
CA ARG A 339 9.32 -16.98 13.65
C ARG A 339 8.10 -16.16 14.10
N GLU A 340 7.96 -14.94 13.58
CA GLU A 340 6.80 -14.08 13.81
C GLU A 340 5.50 -14.69 13.27
N GLN A 341 5.53 -15.23 12.05
CA GLN A 341 4.36 -15.91 11.48
C GLN A 341 4.00 -17.18 12.24
N LEU A 342 5.00 -17.98 12.64
CA LEU A 342 4.80 -19.19 13.43
C LEU A 342 4.21 -18.88 14.80
N SER A 343 4.70 -17.84 15.48
CA SER A 343 4.17 -17.41 16.77
C SER A 343 2.73 -16.89 16.65
N ALA A 344 2.44 -16.11 15.61
CA ALA A 344 1.08 -15.63 15.32
C ALA A 344 0.10 -16.80 15.04
N LEU A 345 0.51 -17.81 14.26
CA LEU A 345 -0.34 -18.96 13.98
C LEU A 345 -0.54 -19.88 15.20
N ARG A 346 0.48 -20.05 16.05
CA ARG A 346 0.35 -20.79 17.31
C ARG A 346 -0.57 -20.07 18.30
N ALA A 347 -0.51 -18.73 18.33
CA ALA A 347 -1.45 -17.93 19.10
C ALA A 347 -2.90 -18.13 18.63
N ARG A 348 -3.12 -18.24 17.30
CA ARG A 348 -4.43 -18.55 16.72
C ARG A 348 -4.93 -19.98 17.02
N GLN A 349 -4.05 -20.99 16.98
CA GLN A 349 -4.43 -22.39 17.30
C GLN A 349 -4.74 -22.63 18.78
N GLY A 350 -4.14 -21.85 19.69
CA GLY A 350 -4.42 -21.92 21.13
C GLY A 350 -5.85 -21.52 21.53
N TRP A 351 -6.73 -21.23 20.57
CA TRP A 351 -8.12 -20.83 20.75
C TRP A 351 -9.13 -21.96 20.47
N ASP A 352 -8.70 -23.13 19.98
CA ASP A 352 -9.56 -24.31 19.84
C ASP A 352 -9.70 -25.03 21.22
N SER A 353 -10.70 -24.58 21.95
CA SER A 353 -11.43 -25.23 23.06
C SER A 353 -10.76 -25.76 24.35
N ASP A 354 -9.44 -25.69 24.58
CA ASP A 354 -8.89 -26.29 25.83
C ASP A 354 -7.76 -25.53 26.56
N ARG A 355 -7.64 -24.21 26.36
CA ARG A 355 -6.87 -23.35 27.29
C ARG A 355 -7.77 -22.26 27.88
N PRO A 356 -7.70 -22.01 29.20
CA PRO A 356 -8.36 -20.85 29.77
C PRO A 356 -7.77 -19.57 29.15
N PRO A 357 -8.58 -18.53 28.91
CA PRO A 357 -8.11 -17.28 28.33
C PRO A 357 -6.95 -16.75 29.16
N ARG A 358 -5.92 -16.21 28.48
CA ARG A 358 -4.85 -15.45 29.15
C ARG A 358 -5.54 -14.29 29.88
N THR A 359 -5.63 -14.46 31.19
CA THR A 359 -6.13 -13.52 32.20
C THR A 359 -7.55 -13.05 31.96
N MET A 360 -8.52 -13.62 32.69
CA MET A 360 -9.85 -12.99 32.82
C MET A 360 -9.67 -11.56 33.31
N SER A 361 -10.37 -10.64 32.64
CA SER A 361 -10.38 -9.23 33.00
C SER A 361 -11.48 -8.98 34.02
N ARG A 362 -11.16 -8.42 35.19
CA ARG A 362 -12.18 -7.87 36.09
C ARG A 362 -12.08 -6.35 36.10
N ILE A 363 -13.21 -5.68 35.83
CA ILE A 363 -13.32 -4.24 36.07
C ILE A 363 -13.46 -4.04 37.58
N VAL A 364 -12.49 -3.37 38.19
CA VAL A 364 -12.47 -3.09 39.64
C VAL A 364 -13.35 -1.90 39.96
N SER A 365 -13.24 -0.85 39.15
CA SER A 365 -14.02 0.36 39.28
C SER A 365 -14.20 1.02 37.91
N VAL A 366 -15.31 1.74 37.79
CA VAL A 366 -15.52 2.72 36.74
C VAL A 366 -15.89 4.03 37.43
N SER A 367 -15.10 5.07 37.22
CA SER A 367 -15.31 6.39 37.81
C SER A 367 -15.46 7.43 36.72
N GLU A 368 -16.43 8.33 36.87
CA GLU A 368 -16.52 9.49 36.00
C GLU A 368 -15.39 10.47 36.36
N VAL A 369 -14.57 10.82 35.37
CA VAL A 369 -13.45 11.76 35.50
C VAL A 369 -13.92 13.17 35.23
N SER A 370 -14.68 13.35 34.15
CA SER A 370 -15.12 14.66 33.70
C SER A 370 -16.46 14.57 32.97
N THR A 371 -17.28 15.61 33.15
CA THR A 371 -18.48 15.85 32.34
C THR A 371 -18.22 17.04 31.42
N LEU A 372 -18.39 16.84 30.12
CA LEU A 372 -18.20 17.83 29.07
C LEU A 372 -19.50 18.62 28.86
N SER A 373 -19.79 19.53 29.80
CA SER A 373 -21.02 20.32 29.79
C SER A 373 -20.88 21.56 28.90
N GLY A 374 -21.84 21.77 28.00
CA GLY A 374 -21.94 23.05 27.28
C GLY A 374 -22.77 22.99 26.00
N HIS A 375 -22.96 21.81 25.41
CA HIS A 375 -23.90 21.65 24.30
C HIS A 375 -25.34 21.97 24.76
N THR A 376 -26.10 22.66 23.93
CA THR A 376 -27.51 23.00 24.23
C THR A 376 -28.52 21.98 23.68
N GLY A 377 -28.02 20.91 23.07
CA GLY A 377 -28.76 19.73 22.64
C GLY A 377 -27.93 18.46 22.81
N PHE A 378 -28.53 17.31 22.50
CA PHE A 378 -27.86 16.00 22.63
C PHE A 378 -26.54 15.96 21.87
N VAL A 379 -25.52 15.33 22.48
CA VAL A 379 -24.27 15.01 21.81
C VAL A 379 -24.49 13.75 20.98
N ARG A 380 -24.31 13.88 19.67
CA ARG A 380 -24.61 12.83 18.69
C ARG A 380 -23.39 12.00 18.33
N ASP A 381 -22.21 12.59 18.39
CA ASP A 381 -20.98 11.92 18.02
C ASP A 381 -19.83 12.35 18.93
N THR A 382 -18.88 11.45 19.14
CA THR A 382 -17.68 11.71 19.93
C THR A 382 -16.49 10.92 19.40
N ALA A 383 -15.32 11.57 19.44
CA ALA A 383 -14.05 10.93 19.14
C ALA A 383 -12.99 11.47 20.11
N CYS A 384 -12.13 10.59 20.60
CA CYS A 384 -11.06 10.90 21.52
C CYS A 384 -9.69 10.50 20.96
N THR A 385 -8.66 11.23 21.37
CA THR A 385 -7.28 10.91 21.01
C THR A 385 -6.34 11.32 22.15
N VAL A 386 -5.32 10.50 22.40
CA VAL A 386 -4.25 10.83 23.34
C VAL A 386 -3.05 11.30 22.56
N LEU A 387 -2.55 12.50 22.89
CA LEU A 387 -1.37 13.07 22.27
C LEU A 387 -0.08 12.44 22.83
N PRO A 388 1.05 12.54 22.10
CA PRO A 388 2.35 12.06 22.60
C PRO A 388 2.80 12.69 23.91
N ASP A 389 2.25 13.86 24.27
CA ASP A 389 2.51 14.54 25.55
C ASP A 389 1.57 14.11 26.69
N GLY A 390 0.69 13.14 26.43
CA GLY A 390 -0.26 12.58 27.40
C GLY A 390 -1.58 13.34 27.52
N ARG A 391 -1.78 14.45 26.81
CA ARG A 391 -3.06 15.16 26.82
C ARG A 391 -4.13 14.35 26.10
N LEU A 392 -5.28 14.20 26.75
CA LEU A 392 -6.50 13.65 26.15
C LEU A 392 -7.30 14.78 25.51
N LEU A 393 -7.51 14.72 24.20
CA LEU A 393 -8.44 15.60 23.50
C LEU A 393 -9.70 14.83 23.13
N VAL A 394 -10.85 15.46 23.33
CA VAL A 394 -12.17 14.90 23.00
C VAL A 394 -12.88 15.87 22.07
N ALA A 395 -13.34 15.38 20.92
CA ALA A 395 -14.23 16.11 20.03
C ALA A 395 -15.66 15.62 20.23
N THR A 396 -16.62 16.55 20.23
CA THR A 396 -18.05 16.24 20.36
C THR A 396 -18.86 16.99 19.31
N GLY A 397 -19.75 16.28 18.64
CA GLY A 397 -20.73 16.84 17.70
C GLY A 397 -22.10 16.93 18.33
N GLY A 398 -22.68 18.13 18.40
CA GLY A 398 -23.96 18.37 19.06
C GLY A 398 -25.11 18.68 18.09
N LYS A 399 -26.34 18.33 18.51
CA LYS A 399 -27.58 18.77 17.83
C LYS A 399 -27.82 20.29 17.95
N ASP A 400 -26.99 20.99 18.72
CA ASP A 400 -26.92 22.45 18.75
C ASP A 400 -26.16 23.04 17.56
N TYR A 401 -25.80 22.21 16.58
CA TYR A 401 -25.08 22.58 15.36
C TYR A 401 -23.67 23.11 15.66
N THR A 402 -23.06 22.61 16.72
CA THR A 402 -21.67 22.92 17.07
C THR A 402 -20.84 21.65 17.17
N VAL A 403 -19.57 21.78 16.77
CA VAL A 403 -18.51 20.83 17.16
C VAL A 403 -17.67 21.51 18.23
N ARG A 404 -17.35 20.77 19.29
CA ARG A 404 -16.54 21.27 20.41
C ARG A 404 -15.35 20.36 20.64
N ILE A 405 -14.21 20.97 21.00
CA ILE A 405 -13.00 20.26 21.42
C ILE A 405 -12.79 20.55 22.90
N TRP A 406 -12.53 19.50 23.66
CA TRP A 406 -12.36 19.54 25.10
C TRP A 406 -11.03 18.92 25.50
N ASP A 407 -10.48 19.39 26.61
CA ASP A 407 -9.49 18.64 27.36
C ASP A 407 -10.22 17.57 28.17
N GLY A 408 -9.95 16.30 27.87
CA GLY A 408 -10.71 15.18 28.43
C GLY A 408 -10.46 14.91 29.92
N HIS A 409 -9.32 15.34 30.47
CA HIS A 409 -9.03 15.18 31.89
C HIS A 409 -9.76 16.22 32.75
N THR A 410 -9.74 17.48 32.30
CA THR A 410 -10.31 18.61 33.04
C THR A 410 -11.75 18.91 32.69
N GLY A 411 -12.22 18.44 31.54
CA GLY A 411 -13.51 18.82 30.95
C GLY A 411 -13.57 20.26 30.45
N THR A 412 -12.41 20.92 30.29
CA THR A 412 -12.38 22.31 29.83
C THR A 412 -12.61 22.41 28.33
N LEU A 413 -13.46 23.36 27.94
CA LEU A 413 -13.75 23.65 26.53
C LEU A 413 -12.57 24.43 25.91
N LEU A 414 -11.95 23.86 24.89
CA LEU A 414 -10.81 24.47 24.17
C LEU A 414 -11.28 25.24 22.94
N HIS A 415 -12.12 24.63 22.11
CA HIS A 415 -12.58 25.22 20.87
C HIS A 415 -14.06 24.93 20.59
N THR A 416 -14.72 25.82 19.84
CA THR A 416 -16.09 25.64 19.36
C THR A 416 -16.19 26.10 17.92
N PHE A 417 -16.80 25.27 17.07
CA PHE A 417 -16.98 25.53 15.65
C PHE A 417 -18.42 25.31 15.23
N PRO A 418 -18.91 26.03 14.19
CA PRO A 418 -20.19 25.72 13.58
C PRO A 418 -20.11 24.39 12.81
N ALA A 419 -21.09 23.52 13.05
CA ALA A 419 -21.28 22.22 12.40
C ALA A 419 -22.35 22.30 11.29
N ALA A 420 -22.67 21.15 10.68
CA ALA A 420 -23.77 21.04 9.74
C ALA A 420 -25.12 21.35 10.43
N LYS A 421 -25.96 22.18 9.80
CA LYS A 421 -27.25 22.63 10.33
C LYS A 421 -28.37 21.59 10.20
N TYR A 422 -28.22 20.65 9.27
CA TYR A 422 -29.29 19.70 8.91
C TYR A 422 -28.86 18.24 9.04
N GLY A 423 -27.58 17.98 9.36
CA GLY A 423 -26.98 16.65 9.52
C GLY A 423 -26.61 16.33 10.98
N TRP A 424 -25.91 15.20 11.17
CA TRP A 424 -25.62 14.60 12.49
C TRP A 424 -24.38 15.15 13.21
N ALA A 425 -23.75 16.19 12.64
CA ALA A 425 -22.53 16.79 13.15
C ALA A 425 -21.37 15.79 13.42
N PRO A 426 -21.07 14.82 12.52
CA PRO A 426 -20.03 13.82 12.78
C PRO A 426 -18.64 14.42 12.95
N VAL A 427 -17.82 13.76 13.76
CA VAL A 427 -16.45 14.12 14.12
C VAL A 427 -15.52 12.91 14.03
N ALA A 428 -14.31 13.10 13.50
CA ALA A 428 -13.31 12.02 13.47
C ALA A 428 -11.89 12.57 13.59
N TRP A 429 -11.09 11.97 14.47
CA TRP A 429 -9.68 12.29 14.65
C TRP A 429 -8.79 11.44 13.75
N ALA A 430 -7.68 12.04 13.30
CA ALA A 430 -6.54 11.33 12.76
C ALA A 430 -5.26 11.88 13.37
N ALA A 431 -4.53 11.01 14.07
CA ALA A 431 -3.20 11.30 14.61
C ALA A 431 -2.17 10.54 13.78
N LEU A 432 -1.16 11.25 13.27
CA LEU A 432 -0.06 10.66 12.53
C LEU A 432 1.15 10.42 13.45
N PRO A 433 2.06 9.50 13.08
CA PRO A 433 3.29 9.25 13.83
C PRO A 433 4.21 10.46 13.99
N ASP A 434 4.09 11.46 13.10
CA ASP A 434 4.86 12.71 13.12
C ASP A 434 4.27 13.76 14.10
N SER A 435 3.30 13.38 14.93
CA SER A 435 2.53 14.27 15.82
C SER A 435 1.59 15.24 15.11
N SER A 436 1.40 15.13 13.79
CA SER A 436 0.34 15.87 13.10
C SER A 436 -1.02 15.35 13.52
N LEU A 437 -1.91 16.26 13.92
CA LEU A 437 -3.27 15.93 14.33
C LEU A 437 -4.26 16.62 13.40
N PHE A 438 -5.22 15.86 12.89
CA PHE A 438 -6.28 16.35 12.02
C PHE A 438 -7.64 15.99 12.58
N LEU A 439 -8.58 16.93 12.46
CA LEU A 439 -9.99 16.72 12.81
C LEU A 439 -10.86 16.92 11.58
N ALA A 440 -11.64 15.90 11.23
CA ALA A 440 -12.69 16.03 10.24
C ALA A 440 -14.00 16.40 10.93
N THR A 441 -14.70 17.40 10.37
CA THR A 441 -16.00 17.87 10.88
C THR A 441 -16.95 18.12 9.73
N SER A 442 -18.24 17.83 9.91
CA SER A 442 -19.25 18.33 8.97
C SER A 442 -19.55 19.81 9.21
N ALA A 443 -19.92 20.52 8.15
CA ALA A 443 -20.33 21.92 8.20
C ALA A 443 -21.34 22.23 7.09
N THR A 444 -22.15 23.29 7.25
CA THR A 444 -23.01 23.78 6.17
C THR A 444 -22.43 25.07 5.58
N GLU A 445 -22.38 25.13 4.26
CA GLU A 445 -22.04 26.33 3.50
C GLU A 445 -23.28 26.89 2.79
N SER A 446 -23.43 28.22 2.80
CA SER A 446 -24.49 28.91 2.09
C SER A 446 -23.98 29.39 0.73
N HIS A 447 -24.57 28.87 -0.34
CA HIS A 447 -24.33 29.34 -1.69
C HIS A 447 -25.44 30.30 -2.10
N ARG A 448 -25.09 31.58 -2.34
CA ARG A 448 -26.01 32.56 -2.93
C ARG A 448 -25.97 32.46 -4.45
N GLY A 449 -27.00 31.87 -5.03
CA GLY A 449 -27.21 31.84 -6.49
C GLY A 449 -28.29 32.81 -6.94
N LEU A 450 -28.47 32.92 -8.26
CA LEU A 450 -29.52 33.74 -8.90
C LEU A 450 -30.95 33.33 -8.49
N ASN A 451 -31.15 32.08 -8.03
CA ASN A 451 -32.44 31.51 -7.62
C ASN A 451 -32.64 31.48 -6.08
N GLY A 452 -31.81 32.16 -5.30
CA GLY A 452 -31.87 32.21 -3.83
C GLY A 452 -30.67 31.58 -3.11
N THR A 453 -30.73 31.50 -1.78
CA THR A 453 -29.71 30.85 -0.94
C THR A 453 -29.93 29.34 -0.90
N SER A 454 -29.01 28.58 -1.47
CA SER A 454 -28.91 27.12 -1.31
C SER A 454 -27.98 26.80 -0.15
N PHE A 455 -28.33 25.82 0.67
CA PHE A 455 -27.43 25.27 1.69
C PHE A 455 -26.89 23.93 1.21
N ARG A 456 -25.59 23.70 1.39
CA ARG A 456 -24.96 22.40 1.14
C ARG A 456 -24.12 22.03 2.34
N ASP A 457 -24.13 20.77 2.72
CA ASP A 457 -23.16 20.28 3.68
C ASP A 457 -21.80 20.12 2.97
N ILE A 458 -20.73 20.32 3.72
CA ILE A 458 -19.35 20.15 3.32
C ILE A 458 -18.62 19.48 4.48
N VAL A 459 -17.46 18.89 4.20
CA VAL A 459 -16.57 18.39 5.26
C VAL A 459 -15.40 19.37 5.39
N ARG A 460 -15.05 19.74 6.62
CA ARG A 460 -13.86 20.54 6.91
C ARG A 460 -12.82 19.70 7.62
N ILE A 461 -11.62 19.67 7.05
CA ILE A 461 -10.41 19.14 7.68
C ILE A 461 -9.74 20.30 8.40
N ARG A 462 -9.55 20.13 9.71
CA ARG A 462 -8.97 21.12 10.62
C ARG A 462 -7.65 20.63 11.16
N ASP A 463 -6.79 21.58 11.51
CA ASP A 463 -5.65 21.29 12.37
C ASP A 463 -6.19 20.95 13.77
N GLY A 464 -5.77 19.81 14.29
CA GLY A 464 -6.27 19.30 15.55
C GLY A 464 -5.81 20.06 16.79
N HIS A 465 -4.69 20.76 16.71
CA HIS A 465 -4.15 21.53 17.82
C HIS A 465 -4.72 22.94 17.89
N THR A 466 -4.91 23.59 16.73
CA THR A 466 -5.38 24.98 16.68
C THR A 466 -6.87 25.11 16.38
N GLY A 467 -7.47 24.10 15.75
CA GLY A 467 -8.85 24.14 15.26
C GLY A 467 -9.02 24.85 13.91
N ASP A 468 -7.93 25.37 13.35
CA ASP A 468 -7.97 26.13 12.11
C ASP A 468 -8.36 25.25 10.93
N VAL A 469 -9.19 25.79 10.05
CA VAL A 469 -9.61 25.07 8.84
C VAL A 469 -8.43 25.02 7.88
N ARG A 470 -7.88 23.82 7.67
CA ARG A 470 -6.86 23.57 6.64
C ARG A 470 -7.49 23.40 5.28
N ARG A 471 -8.66 22.74 5.22
CA ARG A 471 -9.33 22.43 3.95
C ARG A 471 -10.83 22.25 4.09
N GLY A 472 -11.57 22.61 3.04
CA GLY A 472 -12.96 22.23 2.83
C GLY A 472 -13.08 21.25 1.67
N LEU A 473 -13.80 20.14 1.87
CA LEU A 473 -14.13 19.15 0.86
C LEU A 473 -15.52 19.48 0.31
N THR A 474 -15.56 19.89 -0.95
CA THR A 474 -16.78 20.27 -1.67
C THR A 474 -16.99 19.28 -2.83
N GLY A 475 -18.21 18.77 -2.98
CA GLY A 475 -18.54 17.81 -4.04
C GLY A 475 -19.38 16.62 -3.59
N HIS A 476 -19.40 16.32 -2.28
CA HIS A 476 -20.28 15.28 -1.75
C HIS A 476 -21.77 15.67 -1.96
N VAL A 477 -22.61 14.67 -2.22
CA VAL A 477 -24.04 14.87 -2.49
C VAL A 477 -24.86 14.35 -1.31
N GLY A 478 -25.48 15.28 -0.57
CA GLY A 478 -26.43 14.95 0.50
C GLY A 478 -26.05 15.53 1.87
N LEU A 479 -26.55 14.91 2.93
CA LEU A 479 -26.16 15.17 4.31
C LEU A 479 -24.98 14.25 4.68
N VAL A 480 -24.01 14.78 5.41
CA VAL A 480 -22.91 13.97 5.97
C VAL A 480 -23.41 13.29 7.25
N GLN A 481 -23.40 11.95 7.24
CA GLN A 481 -23.88 11.17 8.40
C GLN A 481 -22.73 10.64 9.26
N ALA A 482 -21.64 10.17 8.65
CA ALA A 482 -20.49 9.60 9.33
C ALA A 482 -19.18 9.94 8.62
N LEU A 483 -18.10 9.91 9.40
CA LEU A 483 -16.73 10.18 8.98
C LEU A 483 -15.81 9.11 9.55
N ALA A 484 -14.88 8.58 8.75
CA ALA A 484 -13.87 7.65 9.22
C ALA A 484 -12.52 7.92 8.55
N TRP A 485 -11.47 8.10 9.35
CA TRP A 485 -10.11 8.24 8.87
C TRP A 485 -9.43 6.89 8.71
N ALA A 486 -8.60 6.77 7.67
CA ALA A 486 -7.58 5.75 7.53
C ALA A 486 -6.21 6.43 7.45
N VAL A 487 -5.35 6.09 8.39
CA VAL A 487 -3.93 6.48 8.37
C VAL A 487 -3.14 5.28 7.87
N LEU A 488 -2.63 5.37 6.65
CA LEU A 488 -1.85 4.31 6.03
C LEU A 488 -0.39 4.35 6.54
N PRO A 489 0.32 3.20 6.60
CA PRO A 489 1.69 3.14 7.14
C PRO A 489 2.69 4.09 6.44
N GLU A 490 2.45 4.38 5.16
CA GLU A 490 3.20 5.35 4.35
C GLU A 490 2.96 6.82 4.71
N GLY A 491 2.09 7.11 5.70
CA GLY A 491 1.72 8.46 6.12
C GLY A 491 0.62 9.09 5.26
N GLN A 492 0.05 8.35 4.29
CA GLN A 492 -1.10 8.82 3.53
C GLN A 492 -2.36 8.82 4.42
N LEU A 493 -3.11 9.92 4.34
CA LEU A 493 -4.38 10.12 5.03
C LEU A 493 -5.52 9.95 4.04
N LEU A 494 -6.46 9.04 4.33
CA LEU A 494 -7.70 8.89 3.59
C LEU A 494 -8.89 9.15 4.51
N LEU A 495 -9.91 9.83 3.99
CA LEU A 495 -11.14 10.12 4.71
C LEU A 495 -12.34 9.53 3.96
N ALA A 496 -13.07 8.62 4.60
CA ALA A 496 -14.38 8.18 4.13
C ALA A 496 -15.46 9.12 4.67
N VAL A 497 -16.36 9.52 3.79
CA VAL A 497 -17.48 10.41 4.06
C VAL A 497 -18.76 9.74 3.55
N SER A 498 -19.73 9.47 4.43
CA SER A 498 -21.02 8.93 3.98
C SER A 498 -21.97 10.03 3.54
N GLY A 499 -22.71 9.75 2.47
CA GLY A 499 -23.77 10.60 1.95
C GLY A 499 -25.18 10.02 2.14
N ALA A 500 -26.18 10.89 2.03
CA ALA A 500 -27.60 10.54 2.19
C ALA A 500 -28.19 9.66 1.05
N HIS A 501 -27.42 9.37 0.00
CA HIS A 501 -27.88 8.59 -1.16
C HIS A 501 -27.25 7.19 -1.24
N GLY A 502 -26.68 6.69 -0.14
CA GLY A 502 -26.05 5.36 -0.09
C GLY A 502 -24.64 5.30 -0.68
N SER A 503 -24.08 6.45 -1.05
CA SER A 503 -22.71 6.59 -1.50
C SER A 503 -21.76 6.86 -0.33
N VAL A 504 -20.55 6.32 -0.42
CA VAL A 504 -19.44 6.66 0.49
C VAL A 504 -18.29 7.19 -0.35
N ASP A 505 -17.95 8.45 -0.16
CA ASP A 505 -16.87 9.12 -0.88
C ASP A 505 -15.56 9.01 -0.10
N ILE A 506 -14.50 8.58 -0.78
CA ILE A 506 -13.15 8.47 -0.24
C ILE A 506 -12.32 9.65 -0.77
N TRP A 507 -11.81 10.45 0.14
CA TRP A 507 -11.01 11.63 -0.13
C TRP A 507 -9.58 11.45 0.34
N ASP A 508 -8.64 12.06 -0.38
CA ASP A 508 -7.27 12.22 0.12
C ASP A 508 -7.24 13.36 1.14
N GLY A 509 -6.82 13.07 2.37
CA GLY A 509 -6.83 14.01 3.49
C GLY A 509 -5.85 15.18 3.34
N HIS A 510 -4.78 15.03 2.57
CA HIS A 510 -3.79 16.09 2.38
C HIS A 510 -4.20 17.06 1.27
N THR A 511 -4.58 16.51 0.12
CA THR A 511 -4.91 17.26 -1.09
C THR A 511 -6.38 17.70 -1.12
N GLY A 512 -7.26 16.95 -0.46
CA GLY A 512 -8.71 17.08 -0.57
C GLY A 512 -9.26 16.66 -1.93
N ALA A 513 -8.51 15.86 -2.69
CA ALA A 513 -9.00 15.29 -3.93
C ALA A 513 -9.98 14.15 -3.61
N LEU A 514 -11.13 14.13 -4.30
CA LEU A 514 -12.01 12.96 -4.32
C LEU A 514 -11.28 11.85 -5.07
N LEU A 515 -11.00 10.75 -4.39
CA LEU A 515 -10.31 9.61 -4.98
C LEU A 515 -11.31 8.64 -5.59
N ARG A 516 -12.35 8.27 -4.83
CA ARG A 516 -13.31 7.23 -5.21
C ARG A 516 -14.67 7.46 -4.57
N THR A 517 -15.71 6.93 -5.20
CA THR A 517 -17.07 6.87 -4.63
C THR A 517 -17.52 5.41 -4.62
N LEU A 518 -17.78 4.87 -3.43
CA LEU A 518 -18.34 3.54 -3.24
C LEU A 518 -19.85 3.62 -3.38
N SER A 519 -20.42 2.78 -4.22
CA SER A 519 -21.86 2.69 -4.47
C SER A 519 -22.31 1.25 -4.30
N GLY A 520 -23.42 1.04 -3.60
CA GLY A 520 -23.96 -0.30 -3.37
C GLY A 520 -25.07 -0.37 -2.33
N HIS A 521 -25.16 0.64 -1.45
CA HIS A 521 -26.30 0.81 -0.57
C HIS A 521 -27.45 1.53 -1.27
N SER A 522 -28.67 1.10 -0.98
CA SER A 522 -29.90 1.76 -1.45
C SER A 522 -30.50 2.74 -0.44
N GLY A 523 -29.90 2.82 0.75
CA GLY A 523 -30.31 3.68 1.86
C GLY A 523 -29.19 4.57 2.39
N GLN A 524 -29.49 5.45 3.35
CA GLN A 524 -28.49 6.33 3.98
C GLN A 524 -27.48 5.50 4.76
N VAL A 525 -26.18 5.77 4.60
CA VAL A 525 -25.13 5.10 5.37
C VAL A 525 -24.94 5.84 6.70
N HIS A 526 -25.31 5.22 7.81
CA HIS A 526 -25.37 5.85 9.14
C HIS A 526 -24.05 5.81 9.89
N HIS A 527 -23.27 4.74 9.72
CA HIS A 527 -22.01 4.58 10.43
C HIS A 527 -20.94 3.97 9.53
N LEU A 528 -19.70 4.38 9.76
CA LEU A 528 -18.51 3.96 9.03
C LEU A 528 -17.43 3.56 10.03
N ALA A 529 -16.71 2.49 9.73
CA ALA A 529 -15.48 2.17 10.45
C ALA A 529 -14.40 1.76 9.47
N TRP A 530 -13.24 2.41 9.55
CA TRP A 530 -12.11 2.11 8.70
C TRP A 530 -10.96 1.58 9.55
N LYS A 531 -10.48 0.37 9.24
CA LYS A 531 -9.29 -0.19 9.85
C LYS A 531 -8.18 -0.35 8.83
N VAL A 532 -6.99 0.09 9.21
CA VAL A 532 -5.74 -0.20 8.49
C VAL A 532 -4.93 -1.17 9.36
N LEU A 533 -4.52 -2.28 8.77
CA LEU A 533 -3.66 -3.28 9.41
C LEU A 533 -2.20 -2.88 9.26
N ARG A 534 -1.34 -3.42 10.15
CA ARG A 534 0.12 -3.17 10.11
C ARG A 534 0.78 -3.60 8.80
N ASP A 535 0.18 -4.55 8.09
CA ASP A 535 0.65 -5.04 6.80
C ASP A 535 0.23 -4.15 5.61
N GLY A 536 -0.44 -3.03 5.87
CA GLY A 536 -0.92 -2.08 4.86
C GLY A 536 -2.27 -2.42 4.25
N ARG A 537 -2.86 -3.59 4.56
CA ARG A 537 -4.23 -3.89 4.13
C ARG A 537 -5.21 -2.99 4.87
N SER A 538 -6.28 -2.59 4.19
CA SER A 538 -7.30 -1.74 4.79
C SER A 538 -8.70 -2.25 4.49
N PHE A 539 -9.59 -2.10 5.46
CA PHE A 539 -10.96 -2.58 5.42
C PHE A 539 -11.89 -1.47 5.88
N LEU A 540 -12.92 -1.20 5.09
CA LEU A 540 -13.98 -0.26 5.45
C LEU A 540 -15.27 -1.04 5.67
N ALA A 541 -15.93 -0.80 6.80
CA ALA A 541 -17.26 -1.31 7.07
C ALA A 541 -18.27 -0.18 7.03
N THR A 542 -19.44 -0.45 6.44
CA THR A 542 -20.52 0.51 6.24
C THR A 542 -21.84 -0.13 6.63
N VAL A 543 -22.66 0.57 7.40
CA VAL A 543 -24.03 0.13 7.74
C VAL A 543 -25.02 1.18 7.29
N ALA A 544 -26.13 0.74 6.70
CA ALA A 544 -27.06 1.66 6.03
C ALA A 544 -28.53 1.34 6.31
N SER A 545 -29.38 2.30 5.95
CA SER A 545 -30.83 2.22 6.10
C SER A 545 -31.50 1.06 5.35
N ASP A 546 -30.79 0.45 4.40
CA ASP A 546 -31.27 -0.71 3.65
C ASP A 546 -31.16 -2.01 4.44
N GLY A 547 -30.66 -1.97 5.68
CA GLY A 547 -30.47 -3.14 6.53
C GLY A 547 -29.23 -3.95 6.17
N ALA A 548 -28.39 -3.45 5.25
CA ALA A 548 -27.17 -4.12 4.83
C ALA A 548 -25.94 -3.58 5.55
N LEU A 549 -25.04 -4.50 5.89
CA LEU A 549 -23.65 -4.27 6.25
C LEU A 549 -22.79 -4.55 5.01
N GLY A 550 -22.08 -3.52 4.54
CA GLY A 550 -21.07 -3.65 3.50
C GLY A 550 -19.67 -3.70 4.10
N ILE A 551 -18.89 -4.70 3.72
CA ILE A 551 -17.44 -4.77 4.01
C ILE A 551 -16.71 -4.56 2.69
N TRP A 552 -15.86 -3.56 2.65
CA TRP A 552 -15.17 -3.09 1.44
C TRP A 552 -13.66 -3.19 1.64
N ASP A 553 -12.96 -3.48 0.55
CA ASP A 553 -11.52 -3.34 0.48
C ASP A 553 -11.18 -1.84 0.45
N GLY A 554 -10.45 -1.37 1.45
CA GLY A 554 -10.14 0.06 1.61
C GLY A 554 -9.14 0.59 0.56
N HIS A 555 -8.39 -0.27 -0.13
CA HIS A 555 -7.46 0.17 -1.17
C HIS A 555 -8.13 0.29 -2.53
N THR A 556 -8.89 -0.72 -2.94
CA THR A 556 -9.55 -0.80 -4.25
C THR A 556 -10.94 -0.20 -4.25
N GLY A 557 -11.64 -0.19 -3.11
CA GLY A 557 -13.07 0.13 -3.02
C GLY A 557 -13.98 -1.02 -3.47
N GLY A 558 -13.45 -2.22 -3.71
CA GLY A 558 -14.27 -3.39 -4.05
C GLY A 558 -15.11 -3.85 -2.86
N LEU A 559 -16.37 -4.22 -3.11
CA LEU A 559 -17.22 -4.86 -2.11
C LEU A 559 -16.73 -6.30 -1.87
N LEU A 560 -16.31 -6.61 -0.65
CA LEU A 560 -15.84 -7.94 -0.25
C LEU A 560 -17.01 -8.81 0.24
N HIS A 561 -17.83 -8.26 1.14
CA HIS A 561 -18.98 -8.96 1.71
C HIS A 561 -20.17 -8.03 1.87
N ARG A 562 -21.37 -8.57 1.68
CA ARG A 562 -22.63 -7.91 1.99
C ARG A 562 -23.45 -8.84 2.86
N LEU A 563 -23.82 -8.37 4.05
CA LEU A 563 -24.66 -9.10 4.99
C LEU A 563 -25.94 -8.31 5.23
N GLU A 564 -27.08 -9.00 5.29
CA GLU A 564 -28.38 -8.38 5.55
C GLU A 564 -29.03 -9.07 6.75
N VAL A 565 -29.75 -8.30 7.57
CA VAL A 565 -30.48 -8.87 8.70
C VAL A 565 -31.64 -9.72 8.17
N THR A 566 -31.73 -10.96 8.61
CA THR A 566 -32.63 -11.97 8.03
C THR A 566 -34.08 -11.91 8.56
N PHE A 567 -34.37 -11.04 9.53
CA PHE A 567 -35.66 -11.02 10.25
C PHE A 567 -36.17 -9.60 10.47
N GLY A 568 -37.42 -9.33 10.05
CA GLY A 568 -38.19 -8.15 10.44
C GLY A 568 -37.77 -6.82 9.79
N ASN A 569 -38.22 -5.71 10.38
CA ASN A 569 -37.83 -4.34 10.02
C ASN A 569 -36.52 -3.91 10.74
N THR A 570 -35.66 -4.86 11.06
CA THR A 570 -34.43 -4.66 11.83
C THR A 570 -33.29 -4.27 10.89
N TRP A 571 -32.47 -3.31 11.30
CA TRP A 571 -31.34 -2.81 10.52
C TRP A 571 -30.09 -2.64 11.39
N PHE A 572 -28.92 -2.61 10.76
CA PHE A 572 -27.66 -2.33 11.44
C PHE A 572 -27.51 -0.82 11.67
N VAL A 573 -27.05 -0.45 12.87
CA VAL A 573 -26.97 0.94 13.32
C VAL A 573 -25.53 1.38 13.52
N SER A 574 -24.72 0.54 14.15
CA SER A 574 -23.34 0.86 14.53
C SER A 574 -22.38 -0.25 14.12
N VAL A 575 -21.13 0.12 13.82
CA VAL A 575 -20.11 -0.81 13.33
C VAL A 575 -18.71 -0.34 13.69
N GLU A 576 -17.84 -1.27 14.09
CA GLU A 576 -16.46 -0.94 14.43
C GLU A 576 -15.51 -2.16 14.42
N TRP A 577 -14.24 -1.90 14.11
CA TRP A 577 -13.20 -2.91 13.90
C TRP A 577 -12.22 -3.02 15.06
N ALA A 578 -11.95 -4.25 15.48
CA ALA A 578 -10.76 -4.59 16.28
C ALA A 578 -9.74 -5.35 15.44
N ALA A 579 -8.48 -4.92 15.49
CA ALA A 579 -7.36 -5.66 14.91
C ALA A 579 -6.37 -6.02 16.03
N LEU A 580 -6.14 -7.32 16.21
CA LEU A 580 -5.20 -7.84 17.20
C LEU A 580 -3.80 -7.98 16.58
N SER A 581 -2.75 -8.04 17.39
CA SER A 581 -1.38 -8.14 16.87
C SER A 581 -1.10 -9.48 16.17
N ASP A 582 -1.88 -10.52 16.48
CA ASP A 582 -1.86 -11.81 15.79
C ASP A 582 -2.49 -11.78 14.38
N GLY A 583 -2.94 -10.61 13.92
CA GLY A 583 -3.54 -10.37 12.62
C GLY A 583 -5.00 -10.82 12.49
N ARG A 584 -5.66 -11.19 13.59
CA ARG A 584 -7.12 -11.37 13.62
C ARG A 584 -7.81 -10.02 13.46
N LEU A 585 -8.86 -10.03 12.67
CA LEU A 585 -9.74 -8.89 12.45
C LEU A 585 -11.13 -9.28 12.95
N LEU A 586 -11.66 -8.54 13.91
CA LEU A 586 -13.01 -8.72 14.43
C LEU A 586 -13.84 -7.49 14.08
N LEU A 587 -15.12 -7.71 13.83
CA LEU A 587 -16.09 -6.67 13.53
C LEU A 587 -17.25 -6.78 14.51
N ALA A 588 -17.51 -5.73 15.29
CA ALA A 588 -18.74 -5.64 16.08
C ALA A 588 -19.77 -4.83 15.31
N VAL A 589 -21.01 -5.31 15.31
CA VAL A 589 -22.12 -4.70 14.59
C VAL A 589 -23.33 -4.66 15.51
N GLY A 590 -23.81 -3.46 15.82
CA GLY A 590 -25.02 -3.24 16.59
C GLY A 590 -26.26 -3.13 15.70
N ASP A 591 -27.37 -3.73 16.11
CA ASP A 591 -28.66 -3.60 15.41
C ASP A 591 -29.71 -2.81 16.20
N SER A 592 -30.82 -2.47 15.54
CA SER A 592 -31.93 -1.73 16.15
C SER A 592 -32.73 -2.52 17.19
N ASP A 593 -32.54 -3.84 17.29
CA ASP A 593 -33.24 -4.70 18.24
C ASP A 593 -32.44 -4.93 19.53
N GLY A 594 -31.31 -4.23 19.70
CA GLY A 594 -30.48 -4.31 20.89
C GLY A 594 -29.52 -5.50 20.91
N LYS A 595 -29.27 -6.13 19.75
CA LYS A 595 -28.27 -7.19 19.62
C LYS A 595 -26.97 -6.63 19.06
N VAL A 596 -25.87 -7.21 19.52
CA VAL A 596 -24.54 -6.97 18.95
C VAL A 596 -24.01 -8.26 18.39
N ARG A 597 -23.72 -8.27 17.09
CA ARG A 597 -23.11 -9.40 16.40
C ARG A 597 -21.61 -9.17 16.31
N VAL A 598 -20.84 -10.18 16.67
CA VAL A 598 -19.39 -10.17 16.50
C VAL A 598 -19.04 -11.13 15.38
N LEU A 599 -18.41 -10.59 14.35
CA LEU A 599 -18.08 -11.29 13.11
C LEU A 599 -16.57 -11.43 12.98
N ASP A 600 -16.15 -12.49 12.29
CA ASP A 600 -14.81 -12.58 11.73
C ASP A 600 -14.70 -11.58 10.57
N GLY A 601 -13.76 -10.66 10.67
CA GLY A 601 -13.63 -9.54 9.76
C GLY A 601 -13.21 -9.88 8.33
N ARG A 602 -12.63 -11.08 8.12
CA ARG A 602 -12.15 -11.51 6.81
C ARG A 602 -13.17 -12.37 6.08
N THR A 603 -13.83 -13.25 6.83
CA THR A 603 -14.80 -14.21 6.30
C THR A 603 -16.24 -13.74 6.41
N ALA A 604 -16.49 -12.66 7.17
CA ALA A 604 -17.82 -12.16 7.52
C ALA A 604 -18.69 -13.22 8.23
N ARG A 605 -18.07 -14.26 8.81
CA ARG A 605 -18.77 -15.29 9.56
C ARG A 605 -19.15 -14.77 10.95
N GLU A 606 -20.40 -15.00 11.35
CA GLU A 606 -20.84 -14.73 12.72
C GLU A 606 -20.16 -15.67 13.72
N LEU A 607 -19.49 -15.06 14.71
CA LEU A 607 -18.81 -15.77 15.80
C LEU A 607 -19.66 -15.76 17.07
N HIS A 608 -20.31 -14.64 17.37
CA HIS A 608 -21.08 -14.48 18.60
C HIS A 608 -22.21 -13.46 18.45
N VAL A 609 -23.26 -13.60 19.27
CA VAL A 609 -24.38 -12.66 19.37
C VAL A 609 -24.62 -12.30 20.83
N LEU A 610 -24.44 -11.03 21.16
CA LEU A 610 -24.72 -10.47 22.48
C LEU A 610 -26.16 -9.98 22.51
N THR A 611 -26.97 -10.56 23.38
CA THR A 611 -28.36 -10.15 23.61
C THR A 611 -28.49 -9.61 25.03
N ALA A 612 -28.45 -8.30 25.17
CA ALA A 612 -28.34 -7.66 26.48
C ALA A 612 -29.07 -6.34 26.60
N HIS A 613 -29.09 -5.54 25.54
CA HIS A 613 -29.82 -4.29 25.52
C HIS A 613 -31.27 -4.52 25.13
N THR A 614 -32.14 -3.60 25.56
CA THR A 614 -33.59 -3.68 25.29
C THR A 614 -34.02 -2.77 24.14
N GLU A 615 -33.16 -1.86 23.71
CA GLU A 615 -33.35 -0.97 22.57
C GLU A 615 -32.11 -0.97 21.67
N GLY A 616 -32.20 -0.30 20.51
CA GLY A 616 -31.17 -0.27 19.48
C GLY A 616 -29.78 0.12 19.99
N ILE A 617 -28.76 -0.50 19.38
CA ILE A 617 -27.35 -0.27 19.68
C ILE A 617 -26.81 0.86 18.81
N GLU A 618 -26.83 2.06 19.35
CA GLU A 618 -26.38 3.27 18.65
C GLU A 618 -24.85 3.35 18.53
N ALA A 619 -24.11 2.69 19.42
CA ALA A 619 -22.65 2.79 19.47
C ALA A 619 -21.97 1.48 19.89
N VAL A 620 -20.84 1.19 19.24
CA VAL A 620 -19.91 0.11 19.61
C VAL A 620 -18.48 0.65 19.55
N ALA A 621 -17.67 0.32 20.57
CA ALA A 621 -16.28 0.77 20.71
C ALA A 621 -15.36 -0.35 21.22
N TRP A 622 -14.24 -0.62 20.55
CA TRP A 622 -13.27 -1.67 20.83
C TRP A 622 -12.01 -1.05 21.42
N ALA A 623 -11.57 -1.59 22.56
CA ALA A 623 -10.26 -1.30 23.12
C ALA A 623 -9.37 -2.53 22.98
N VAL A 624 -8.27 -2.38 22.22
CA VAL A 624 -7.18 -3.36 22.15
C VAL A 624 -6.05 -2.84 23.02
N LEU A 625 -5.80 -3.48 24.16
CA LEU A 625 -4.77 -3.08 25.10
C LEU A 625 -3.38 -3.59 24.65
N PRO A 626 -2.28 -2.97 25.10
CA PRO A 626 -0.91 -3.39 24.73
C PRO A 626 -0.57 -4.81 25.17
N ASP A 627 -1.29 -5.36 26.14
CA ASP A 627 -1.16 -6.73 26.63
C ASP A 627 -2.09 -7.73 25.91
N GLU A 628 -2.67 -7.33 24.77
CA GLU A 628 -3.62 -8.08 23.94
C GLU A 628 -4.97 -8.38 24.62
N ARG A 629 -5.25 -7.74 25.75
CA ARG A 629 -6.60 -7.76 26.30
C ARG A 629 -7.52 -6.97 25.37
N LEU A 630 -8.71 -7.52 25.19
CA LEU A 630 -9.70 -6.97 24.29
C LEU A 630 -10.94 -6.65 25.09
N LEU A 631 -11.45 -5.43 24.93
CA LEU A 631 -12.71 -4.99 25.54
C LEU A 631 -13.63 -4.43 24.47
N LEU A 632 -14.92 -4.72 24.61
CA LEU A 632 -15.97 -4.14 23.78
C LEU A 632 -16.88 -3.32 24.67
N ALA A 633 -17.15 -2.07 24.30
CA ALA A 633 -18.21 -1.26 24.88
C ALA A 633 -19.39 -1.17 23.91
N THR A 634 -20.61 -1.31 24.42
CA THR A 634 -21.84 -1.22 23.65
C THR A 634 -22.77 -0.22 24.32
N GLY A 635 -23.26 0.74 23.54
CA GLY A 635 -24.13 1.82 24.00
C GLY A 635 -25.49 1.72 23.32
N SER A 636 -26.55 1.86 24.09
CA SER A 636 -27.92 1.72 23.59
C SER A 636 -28.79 2.93 23.91
N SER A 637 -29.84 3.09 23.10
CA SER A 637 -30.95 4.01 23.35
C SER A 637 -31.66 3.72 24.69
N ASP A 638 -31.50 2.51 25.26
CA ASP A 638 -32.01 2.14 26.60
C ASP A 638 -31.33 2.90 27.77
N GLY A 639 -30.32 3.72 27.46
CA GLY A 639 -29.58 4.53 28.44
C GLY A 639 -28.55 3.75 29.24
N THR A 640 -28.13 2.58 28.73
CA THR A 640 -27.06 1.78 29.32
C THR A 640 -25.85 1.66 28.41
N VAL A 641 -24.68 1.66 29.04
CA VAL A 641 -23.42 1.26 28.42
C VAL A 641 -23.00 -0.06 29.06
N ARG A 642 -22.70 -1.08 28.25
CA ARG A 642 -22.17 -2.35 28.73
C ARG A 642 -20.75 -2.55 28.24
N ILE A 643 -19.89 -3.01 29.14
CA ILE A 643 -18.50 -3.36 28.84
C ILE A 643 -18.38 -4.87 28.92
N TRP A 644 -17.80 -5.45 27.89
CA TRP A 644 -17.66 -6.88 27.66
C TRP A 644 -16.20 -7.25 27.59
N ASP A 645 -15.87 -8.46 28.04
CA ASP A 645 -14.61 -9.09 27.72
C ASP A 645 -14.63 -9.49 26.25
N GLY A 646 -13.70 -8.98 25.45
CA GLY A 646 -13.67 -9.15 24.00
C GLY A 646 -13.26 -10.54 23.52
N HIS A 647 -12.70 -11.37 24.41
CA HIS A 647 -12.30 -12.74 24.09
C HIS A 647 -13.41 -13.74 24.42
N THR A 648 -14.07 -13.57 25.57
CA THR A 648 -15.10 -14.48 26.08
C THR A 648 -16.52 -13.99 25.84
N PHE A 649 -16.69 -12.72 25.48
CA PHE A 649 -17.98 -12.06 25.31
C PHE A 649 -18.85 -12.04 26.57
N THR A 650 -18.23 -12.14 27.73
CA THR A 650 -18.93 -12.05 29.02
C THR A 650 -19.08 -10.59 29.44
N SER A 651 -20.24 -10.24 30.00
CA SER A 651 -20.51 -8.90 30.49
C SER A 651 -19.69 -8.62 31.76
N LEU A 652 -18.80 -7.64 31.71
CA LEU A 652 -17.95 -7.23 32.82
C LEU A 652 -18.59 -6.14 33.69
N ARG A 653 -19.24 -5.16 33.05
CA ARG A 653 -19.86 -4.02 33.74
C ARG A 653 -21.02 -3.48 32.93
N SER A 654 -22.03 -2.95 33.63
CA SER A 654 -23.10 -2.14 33.06
C SER A 654 -23.13 -0.81 33.80
N LEU A 655 -23.23 0.27 33.03
CA LEU A 655 -23.33 1.65 33.48
C LEU A 655 -24.66 2.20 33.00
N SER A 656 -25.30 3.04 33.81
CA SER A 656 -26.50 3.78 33.42
C SER A 656 -26.13 5.24 33.25
N VAL A 657 -26.51 5.82 32.11
CA VAL A 657 -26.28 7.23 31.79
C VAL A 657 -27.61 7.95 31.58
N LEU A 658 -27.58 9.28 31.65
CA LEU A 658 -28.78 10.10 31.47
C LEU A 658 -29.18 10.13 29.99
N GLY A 659 -30.33 9.49 29.69
CA GLY A 659 -30.84 9.37 28.33
C GLY A 659 -30.12 8.32 27.50
N GLY A 660 -30.46 8.21 26.22
CA GLY A 660 -29.82 7.26 25.30
C GLY A 660 -28.36 7.59 25.00
N VAL A 661 -27.55 6.55 24.79
CA VAL A 661 -26.16 6.67 24.32
C VAL A 661 -26.20 6.80 22.80
N ASN A 662 -25.52 7.80 22.24
CA ASN A 662 -25.43 8.01 20.79
C ASN A 662 -24.06 7.63 20.21
N ALA A 663 -22.96 7.80 20.96
CA ALA A 663 -21.62 7.48 20.50
C ALA A 663 -20.72 7.06 21.68
N LEU A 664 -19.71 6.23 21.37
CA LEU A 664 -18.72 5.71 22.30
C LEU A 664 -17.35 5.76 21.64
N ASP A 665 -16.31 6.04 22.42
CA ASP A 665 -14.93 5.89 21.96
C ASP A 665 -13.98 5.58 23.12
N TRP A 666 -12.94 4.80 22.86
CA TRP A 666 -11.93 4.43 23.84
C TRP A 666 -10.64 5.22 23.63
N ALA A 667 -10.06 5.69 24.72
CA ALA A 667 -8.71 6.24 24.77
C ALA A 667 -7.85 5.42 25.73
N LEU A 668 -6.64 5.07 25.29
CA LEU A 668 -5.61 4.49 26.13
C LEU A 668 -4.58 5.58 26.47
N THR A 669 -4.40 5.85 27.76
CA THR A 669 -3.41 6.83 28.23
C THR A 669 -2.01 6.22 28.20
N LEU A 670 -0.98 7.09 28.18
CA LEU A 670 0.43 6.65 28.07
C LEU A 670 0.90 5.78 29.26
N ASP A 671 0.25 5.92 30.41
CA ASP A 671 0.47 5.12 31.62
C ASP A 671 -0.35 3.82 31.65
N GLY A 672 -1.10 3.51 30.57
CA GLY A 672 -1.89 2.30 30.44
C GLY A 672 -3.28 2.37 31.09
N GLY A 673 -3.70 3.56 31.52
CA GLY A 673 -5.08 3.82 31.93
C GLY A 673 -6.06 3.75 30.75
N LEU A 674 -7.29 3.38 31.04
CA LEU A 674 -8.33 3.20 30.02
C LEU A 674 -9.48 4.18 30.28
N LEU A 675 -9.74 5.03 29.29
CA LEU A 675 -10.78 6.06 29.35
C LEU A 675 -11.85 5.76 28.30
N LEU A 676 -13.11 5.79 28.71
CA LEU A 676 -14.28 5.62 27.86
C LEU A 676 -15.01 6.94 27.73
N ALA A 677 -15.05 7.50 26.52
CA ALA A 677 -15.91 8.62 26.19
C ALA A 677 -17.32 8.11 25.88
N VAL A 678 -18.32 8.69 26.54
CA VAL A 678 -19.73 8.36 26.33
C VAL A 678 -20.47 9.63 25.95
N ALA A 679 -21.08 9.63 24.76
CA ALA A 679 -21.91 10.73 24.30
C ALA A 679 -23.40 10.33 24.31
N GLY A 680 -24.24 11.18 24.89
CA GLY A 680 -25.68 11.00 24.95
C GLY A 680 -26.39 12.33 25.16
N HIS A 681 -27.07 12.51 26.29
CA HIS A 681 -27.59 13.82 26.68
C HIS A 681 -26.46 14.84 26.89
N ASN A 682 -25.43 14.43 27.64
CA ASN A 682 -24.14 15.10 27.75
C ASN A 682 -23.06 14.15 27.25
N ALA A 683 -21.83 14.66 27.09
CA ALA A 683 -20.66 13.81 26.94
C ALA A 683 -19.93 13.70 28.29
N CYS A 684 -19.54 12.49 28.67
CA CYS A 684 -18.79 12.21 29.90
C CYS A 684 -17.62 11.27 29.61
N ILE A 685 -16.54 11.42 30.39
CA ILE A 685 -15.36 10.57 30.32
C ILE A 685 -15.33 9.72 31.58
N HIS A 686 -15.30 8.40 31.39
CA HIS A 686 -15.19 7.42 32.46
C HIS A 686 -13.81 6.76 32.43
N GLU A 687 -13.15 6.74 33.58
CA GLU A 687 -11.94 5.92 33.78
C GLU A 687 -12.34 4.52 34.20
N VAL A 688 -11.79 3.53 33.50
CA VAL A 688 -12.08 2.11 33.68
C VAL A 688 -10.82 1.43 34.21
N HIS A 689 -10.85 1.07 35.49
CA HIS A 689 -9.74 0.37 36.11
C HIS A 689 -9.90 -1.13 36.00
N LEU A 690 -8.91 -1.75 35.40
CA LEU A 690 -8.83 -3.18 35.20
C LEU A 690 -7.87 -3.81 36.23
N ALA A 691 -8.28 -4.92 36.84
CA ALA A 691 -7.36 -5.81 37.53
C ALA A 691 -7.29 -7.16 36.79
N PRO A 692 -6.11 -7.81 36.79
CA PRO A 692 -6.04 -9.22 36.49
C PRO A 692 -6.89 -10.00 37.51
N VAL A 693 -7.66 -10.98 37.05
CA VAL A 693 -8.23 -11.98 37.96
C VAL A 693 -7.07 -12.86 38.39
N ASP A 694 -6.56 -12.66 39.62
CA ASP A 694 -5.65 -13.61 40.25
C ASP A 694 -6.30 -15.00 40.23
N THR A 695 -5.62 -15.95 39.59
CA THR A 695 -6.02 -17.37 39.48
C THR A 695 -5.96 -18.08 40.81
#